data_AF-A0A3Q8VCV1-F1
#
_entry.id   AF-A0A3Q8VCV1-F1
#
_cell.length_a   1.000
_cell.length_b   1.000
_cell.length_c   1.000
_cell.angle_alpha   90.00
_cell.angle_beta   90.00
_cell.angle_gamma   90.00
#
_symmetry.space_group_name_H-M   'P 1'
#
loop_
_entity.id
_entity.type
_entity.pdbx_description
1 polymer ?
#
loop_
_entity_poly.entity_id
_entity_poly.type
_entity_poly.pdbx_seq_one_letter_code
_entity_poly.pdbx_strand_id
1 'polypeptide(L)'
;MTQTIAPRVRTLVLLFLVVTGALLAGAAPASAHAALTDSDPARGAVVDTAPTQVSLTFSEQIAVGDDAVRVLDPKGKRVDKGAPANPSGTTYTVTLVGGLPDGTYTVAYQVVSADSHPVAGAFTFSIGAPSETSVSVSAQGSDDGVVGVLYGIGRYVSYAGFVVLAGGAAFVLACWGRGAGVRAVQRLVVSGWLALTGATLGLLLLRGSYTTSGEPADIFDLSLLADVLQTKTGAALVSRLLLLAAAALFIAVLFGAYDKREDEEKRDLSFGLAVGGTVVAAGLAASWAMSEHASQGLQPGVAMPVDVLHLLAVAAWLGGLTALLVALYRAPAETPVGRDAVQRFSRLAFGSVVTLVVTGIYQSWRQLGSWSAFTDTRYGQLLLVKIGLVAVLVGIASVSRRWTARLAEAPANAVSAPEDAAEKSDTDRSATRAGVAAAGESGEARGTKAGLGDGVASGAESGEDTAPGAGSGDGAASEAGSGDGAASDVKSHDNAAPEASGDGADPKAGAARAAQLARQRAAMETARQKRLRDADPRRTGLRRSVLAEAGVAVVLLAVTTVLTQTEPGRTEQEAEAAGSASSSAPAATGQGTGAVTLTMPFDTGGENGKGVVSIDLEPARVGDNAMHVYVDGPDGRPVDIPEVKVAFTLSAKDLGPLPVVPDHITTGHWSASGVQLPMTGDWTIEVTVRTSDIDQVTVSKNAKIG
;
A
#
# COMPACT_ATOMS: atom_id res chain seq x y z
N MET A 1 -4.77 34.52 12.13
CA MET A 1 -4.09 33.29 11.63
C MET A 1 -4.16 33.29 10.11
N THR A 2 -3.09 32.96 9.40
CA THR A 2 -3.06 32.97 7.92
C THR A 2 -3.27 31.58 7.34
N GLN A 3 -4.43 31.36 6.72
CA GLN A 3 -4.65 30.22 5.82
C GLN A 3 -3.81 30.40 4.55
N THR A 4 -2.51 30.11 4.64
CA THR A 4 -1.66 29.92 3.46
C THR A 4 -2.13 28.71 2.68
N ILE A 5 -1.78 28.59 1.38
CA ILE A 5 -2.20 27.51 0.46
C ILE A 5 -1.56 26.12 0.82
N ALA A 6 -1.02 26.00 2.02
CA ALA A 6 -0.62 24.74 2.64
C ALA A 6 -1.71 23.65 2.73
N PRO A 7 -3.03 23.92 2.94
CA PRO A 7 -4.00 22.85 3.07
C PRO A 7 -4.14 22.09 1.76
N ARG A 8 -4.08 22.68 0.56
CA ARG A 8 -4.29 21.83 -0.65
C ARG A 8 -3.25 20.71 -0.81
N VAL A 9 -1.98 20.93 -0.45
CA VAL A 9 -0.97 19.85 -0.47
C VAL A 9 -1.03 19.00 0.80
N ARG A 10 -1.19 19.60 1.99
CA ARG A 10 -1.31 18.84 3.26
C ARG A 10 -2.58 17.97 3.29
N THR A 11 -3.70 18.49 2.79
CA THR A 11 -4.97 17.80 2.60
C THR A 11 -4.89 16.83 1.43
N LEU A 12 -4.17 17.07 0.33
CA LEU A 12 -3.94 16.00 -0.66
C LEU A 12 -3.09 14.86 -0.08
N VAL A 13 -2.10 15.15 0.78
CA VAL A 13 -1.29 14.12 1.46
C VAL A 13 -2.07 13.43 2.58
N LEU A 14 -2.88 14.15 3.35
CA LEU A 14 -3.76 13.56 4.38
C LEU A 14 -4.90 12.79 3.74
N LEU A 15 -5.48 13.26 2.65
CA LEU A 15 -6.51 12.55 1.89
C LEU A 15 -5.90 11.36 1.14
N PHE A 16 -4.64 11.44 0.70
CA PHE A 16 -3.88 10.26 0.26
C PHE A 16 -3.72 9.24 1.40
N LEU A 17 -3.29 9.66 2.60
CA LEU A 17 -3.15 8.77 3.75
C LEU A 17 -4.51 8.20 4.23
N VAL A 18 -5.58 9.00 4.20
CA VAL A 18 -6.93 8.61 4.62
C VAL A 18 -7.61 7.73 3.56
N VAL A 19 -7.47 8.03 2.26
CA VAL A 19 -8.02 7.18 1.19
C VAL A 19 -7.24 5.87 1.09
N THR A 20 -5.90 5.90 1.22
CA THR A 20 -5.11 4.67 1.30
C THR A 20 -5.49 3.88 2.56
N GLY A 21 -5.58 4.52 3.73
CA GLY A 21 -6.01 3.88 4.97
C GLY A 21 -7.43 3.30 4.91
N ALA A 22 -8.38 3.99 4.27
CA ALA A 22 -9.76 3.52 4.09
C ALA A 22 -9.87 2.39 3.06
N LEU A 23 -9.08 2.43 1.97
CA LEU A 23 -8.99 1.33 1.01
C LEU A 23 -8.34 0.08 1.63
N LEU A 24 -7.37 0.25 2.54
CA LEU A 24 -6.77 -0.84 3.30
C LEU A 24 -7.71 -1.39 4.37
N ALA A 25 -8.46 -0.52 5.07
CA ALA A 25 -9.46 -0.94 6.06
C ALA A 25 -10.72 -1.59 5.45
N GLY A 26 -10.96 -1.41 4.16
CA GLY A 26 -12.06 -2.03 3.41
C GLY A 26 -11.69 -3.37 2.75
N ALA A 27 -10.42 -3.78 2.81
CA ALA A 27 -10.04 -5.12 2.39
C ALA A 27 -10.33 -6.10 3.54
N ALA A 28 -11.34 -6.96 3.37
CA ALA A 28 -11.55 -8.07 4.30
C ALA A 28 -10.26 -8.90 4.39
N PRO A 29 -9.79 -9.28 5.60
CA PRO A 29 -8.58 -10.05 5.75
C PRO A 29 -8.69 -11.33 4.94
N ALA A 30 -7.83 -11.48 3.94
CA ALA A 30 -7.61 -12.78 3.35
C ALA A 30 -6.75 -13.55 4.35
N SER A 31 -7.28 -14.62 4.93
CA SER A 31 -6.50 -15.51 5.78
C SER A 31 -5.43 -16.18 4.92
N ALA A 32 -4.21 -15.64 4.98
CA ALA A 32 -3.16 -15.84 3.98
C ALA A 32 -1.80 -16.20 4.58
N HIS A 33 -1.75 -16.38 5.89
CA HIS A 33 -0.56 -16.70 6.66
C HIS A 33 -0.62 -18.16 7.08
N ALA A 34 0.51 -18.87 7.00
CA ALA A 34 0.75 -20.25 7.46
C ALA A 34 -0.51 -21.03 7.93
N ALA A 35 -1.30 -21.53 6.98
CA ALA A 35 -2.50 -22.29 7.28
C ALA A 35 -2.14 -23.68 7.82
N LEU A 36 -2.86 -24.17 8.84
CA LEU A 36 -2.75 -25.56 9.28
C LEU A 36 -3.42 -26.47 8.24
N THR A 37 -2.61 -27.16 7.43
CA THR A 37 -3.09 -28.02 6.34
C THR A 37 -3.40 -29.44 6.82
N ASP A 38 -2.65 -29.97 7.78
CA ASP A 38 -2.83 -31.34 8.30
C ASP A 38 -2.41 -31.48 9.78
N SER A 39 -2.91 -32.51 10.47
CA SER A 39 -2.53 -32.83 11.85
C SER A 39 -2.66 -34.32 12.19
N ASP A 40 -1.80 -34.83 13.06
CA ASP A 40 -1.91 -36.16 13.66
C ASP A 40 -1.80 -36.06 15.21
N PRO A 41 -2.85 -36.38 16.00
CA PRO A 41 -4.17 -36.82 15.55
C PRO A 41 -4.91 -35.78 14.68
N ALA A 42 -5.76 -36.27 13.80
CA ALA A 42 -6.60 -35.42 12.96
C ALA A 42 -7.57 -34.59 13.81
N ARG A 43 -7.96 -33.42 13.30
CA ARG A 43 -8.93 -32.51 13.94
C ARG A 43 -10.25 -33.25 14.20
N GLY A 44 -10.72 -33.27 15.44
CA GLY A 44 -11.93 -33.97 15.86
C GLY A 44 -11.78 -35.50 16.00
N ALA A 45 -10.60 -36.07 15.78
CA ALA A 45 -10.40 -37.52 15.85
C ALA A 45 -10.64 -38.07 17.26
N VAL A 46 -11.14 -39.31 17.32
CA VAL A 46 -11.17 -40.13 18.54
C VAL A 46 -10.18 -41.27 18.33
N VAL A 47 -9.19 -41.38 19.20
CA VAL A 47 -8.11 -42.39 19.11
C VAL A 47 -8.19 -43.38 20.27
N ASP A 48 -8.08 -44.68 19.97
CA ASP A 48 -8.21 -45.76 20.98
C ASP A 48 -7.11 -45.74 22.04
N THR A 49 -5.95 -45.19 21.70
CA THR A 49 -4.76 -45.14 22.57
C THR A 49 -4.14 -43.76 22.57
N ALA A 50 -3.69 -43.30 23.74
CA ALA A 50 -2.98 -42.04 23.90
C ALA A 50 -1.76 -41.95 22.96
N PRO A 51 -1.67 -40.94 22.07
CA PRO A 51 -0.54 -40.78 21.19
C PRO A 51 0.71 -40.33 21.97
N THR A 52 1.89 -40.68 21.50
CA THR A 52 3.16 -40.25 22.13
C THR A 52 3.54 -38.81 21.77
N GLN A 53 2.97 -38.27 20.69
CA GLN A 53 3.22 -36.94 20.17
C GLN A 53 1.97 -36.42 19.43
N VAL A 54 1.89 -35.11 19.24
CA VAL A 54 0.99 -34.47 18.25
C VAL A 54 1.86 -33.85 17.16
N SER A 55 1.45 -33.97 15.91
CA SER A 55 2.05 -33.31 14.75
C SER A 55 1.09 -32.31 14.10
N LEU A 56 1.64 -31.20 13.61
CA LEU A 56 0.94 -30.13 12.91
C LEU A 56 1.73 -29.81 11.64
N THR A 57 1.08 -29.84 10.47
CA THR A 57 1.69 -29.47 9.19
C THR A 57 1.07 -28.18 8.69
N PHE A 58 1.91 -27.21 8.33
CA PHE A 58 1.51 -25.90 7.84
C PHE A 58 1.75 -25.74 6.34
N SER A 59 1.07 -24.78 5.71
CA SER A 59 1.25 -24.44 4.29
C SER A 59 2.63 -23.82 3.98
N GLU A 60 3.34 -23.34 5.00
CA GLU A 60 4.72 -22.82 4.89
C GLU A 60 5.55 -23.11 6.15
N GLN A 61 6.83 -22.69 6.16
CA GLN A 61 7.68 -22.80 7.34
C GLN A 61 7.34 -21.70 8.36
N ILE A 62 7.18 -22.10 9.61
CA ILE A 62 6.90 -21.20 10.74
C ILE A 62 8.09 -21.09 11.70
N ALA A 63 8.23 -19.93 12.34
CA ALA A 63 9.03 -19.78 13.53
C ALA A 63 8.19 -20.20 14.75
N VAL A 64 8.74 -21.10 15.56
CA VAL A 64 8.16 -21.61 16.80
C VAL A 64 9.03 -21.19 17.99
N GLY A 65 8.40 -20.75 19.07
CA GLY A 65 9.00 -20.66 20.40
C GLY A 65 8.58 -21.85 21.28
N ASP A 66 9.11 -21.92 22.50
CA ASP A 66 8.90 -23.05 23.41
C ASP A 66 7.42 -23.27 23.81
N ASP A 67 6.60 -22.22 23.77
CA ASP A 67 5.16 -22.24 24.07
C ASP A 67 4.26 -22.14 22.82
N ALA A 68 4.85 -22.24 21.61
CA ALA A 68 4.12 -22.05 20.35
C ALA A 68 3.08 -23.13 20.02
N VAL A 69 3.16 -24.30 20.68
CA VAL A 69 2.14 -25.35 20.62
C VAL A 69 1.94 -25.88 22.04
N ARG A 70 0.69 -25.91 22.48
CA ARG A 70 0.26 -26.35 23.81
C ARG A 70 -0.80 -27.42 23.64
N VAL A 71 -0.67 -28.53 24.35
CA VAL A 71 -1.67 -29.59 24.41
C VAL A 71 -2.22 -29.64 25.83
N LEU A 72 -3.52 -29.46 25.95
CA LEU A 72 -4.24 -29.31 27.21
C LEU A 72 -5.18 -30.49 27.42
N ASP A 73 -5.24 -31.02 28.63
CA ASP A 73 -6.21 -32.03 29.04
C ASP A 73 -7.64 -31.43 29.21
N PRO A 74 -8.69 -32.25 29.43
CA PRO A 74 -10.06 -31.75 29.60
C PRO A 74 -10.25 -30.73 30.73
N LYS A 75 -9.28 -30.61 31.65
CA LYS A 75 -9.28 -29.69 32.80
C LYS A 75 -8.38 -28.47 32.56
N GLY A 76 -7.85 -28.30 31.35
CA GLY A 76 -6.94 -27.22 30.97
C GLY A 76 -5.51 -27.35 31.48
N LYS A 77 -5.12 -28.52 31.99
CA LYS A 77 -3.74 -28.76 32.40
C LYS A 77 -2.88 -29.12 31.18
N ARG A 78 -1.73 -28.47 31.05
CA ARG A 78 -0.74 -28.78 30.01
C ARG A 78 -0.19 -30.21 30.14
N VAL A 79 -0.14 -30.92 29.02
CA VAL A 79 0.29 -32.32 28.89
C VAL A 79 1.38 -32.56 27.84
N ASP A 80 1.82 -31.52 27.14
CA ASP A 80 3.00 -31.58 26.28
C ASP A 80 4.34 -31.44 27.03
N LYS A 81 5.44 -31.68 26.32
CA LYS A 81 6.83 -31.61 26.80
C LYS A 81 7.76 -31.00 25.76
N GLY A 82 8.55 -30.03 26.21
CA GLY A 82 9.65 -29.43 25.45
C GLY A 82 9.18 -28.52 24.32
N ALA A 83 10.13 -27.91 23.62
CA ALA A 83 9.85 -27.08 22.45
C ALA A 83 9.40 -27.94 21.25
N PRO A 84 8.56 -27.42 20.34
CA PRO A 84 8.18 -28.11 19.12
C PRO A 84 9.42 -28.42 18.24
N ALA A 85 9.60 -29.70 17.87
CA ALA A 85 10.63 -30.12 16.94
C ALA A 85 10.13 -30.03 15.48
N ASN A 86 11.00 -29.69 14.53
CA ASN A 86 10.68 -29.68 13.11
C ASN A 86 11.35 -30.87 12.40
N PRO A 87 10.65 -32.01 12.22
CA PRO A 87 11.19 -33.16 11.49
C PRO A 87 11.23 -32.99 9.97
N SER A 88 10.33 -32.18 9.37
CA SER A 88 10.15 -32.15 7.91
C SER A 88 9.65 -30.81 7.37
N GLY A 89 10.43 -29.75 7.60
CA GLY A 89 10.28 -28.44 6.94
C GLY A 89 9.08 -27.64 7.42
N THR A 90 7.86 -28.06 7.06
CA THR A 90 6.60 -27.42 7.43
C THR A 90 5.79 -28.22 8.46
N THR A 91 6.22 -29.44 8.80
CA THR A 91 5.64 -30.25 9.88
C THR A 91 6.40 -30.04 11.18
N TYR A 92 5.67 -29.87 12.28
CA TYR A 92 6.17 -29.63 13.62
C TYR A 92 5.54 -30.63 14.59
N THR A 93 6.32 -31.18 15.51
CA THR A 93 5.91 -32.24 16.43
C THR A 93 6.17 -31.86 17.88
N VAL A 94 5.21 -32.15 18.75
CA VAL A 94 5.27 -31.94 20.20
C VAL A 94 5.07 -33.27 20.91
N THR A 95 5.96 -33.60 21.85
CA THR A 95 5.88 -34.86 22.62
C THR A 95 4.91 -34.73 23.79
N LEU A 96 4.14 -35.78 24.10
CA LEU A 96 3.20 -35.79 25.23
C LEU A 96 3.78 -36.45 26.49
N VAL A 97 3.16 -36.19 27.65
CA VAL A 97 3.35 -37.02 28.85
C VAL A 97 2.73 -38.41 28.63
N GLY A 98 3.36 -39.45 29.15
CA GLY A 98 2.83 -40.81 29.07
C GLY A 98 1.73 -41.05 30.11
N GLY A 99 0.80 -41.96 29.81
CA GLY A 99 -0.31 -42.30 30.71
C GLY A 99 -1.43 -41.26 30.75
N LEU A 100 -1.74 -40.65 29.60
CA LEU A 100 -2.91 -39.79 29.47
C LEU A 100 -4.20 -40.60 29.68
N PRO A 101 -5.15 -40.13 30.52
CA PRO A 101 -6.47 -40.73 30.63
C PRO A 101 -7.33 -40.45 29.40
N ASP A 102 -8.45 -41.15 29.29
CA ASP A 102 -9.49 -40.90 28.31
C ASP A 102 -10.14 -39.52 28.50
N GLY A 103 -10.58 -38.91 27.39
CA GLY A 103 -11.26 -37.61 27.35
C GLY A 103 -10.82 -36.72 26.18
N THR A 104 -11.42 -35.53 26.07
CA THR A 104 -11.14 -34.56 25.00
C THR A 104 -9.99 -33.62 25.34
N TYR A 105 -8.94 -33.69 24.53
CA TYR A 105 -7.74 -32.86 24.57
C TYR A 105 -7.84 -31.69 23.61
N THR A 106 -7.27 -30.56 23.99
CA THR A 106 -7.23 -29.34 23.15
C THR A 106 -5.81 -29.05 22.73
N VAL A 107 -5.56 -28.98 21.42
CA VAL A 107 -4.30 -28.54 20.82
C VAL A 107 -4.47 -27.08 20.44
N ALA A 108 -3.75 -26.18 21.10
CA ALA A 108 -3.73 -24.76 20.81
C ALA A 108 -2.34 -24.36 20.31
N TYR A 109 -2.26 -23.66 19.19
CA TYR A 109 -1.01 -23.19 18.61
C TYR A 109 -1.01 -21.67 18.44
N GLN A 110 0.17 -21.07 18.59
CA GLN A 110 0.47 -19.69 18.30
C GLN A 110 1.87 -19.62 17.72
N VAL A 111 1.95 -19.40 16.41
CA VAL A 111 3.14 -19.55 15.59
C VAL A 111 3.38 -18.27 14.79
N VAL A 112 4.56 -18.11 14.19
CA VAL A 112 4.87 -16.94 13.35
C VAL A 112 5.23 -17.40 11.93
N SER A 113 4.49 -16.94 10.92
CA SER A 113 4.71 -17.25 9.50
C SER A 113 6.03 -16.67 8.95
N ALA A 114 6.45 -17.11 7.76
CA ALA A 114 7.72 -16.68 7.16
C ALA A 114 7.78 -15.17 6.81
N ASP A 115 6.63 -14.52 6.68
CA ASP A 115 6.48 -13.08 6.47
C ASP A 115 6.37 -12.26 7.78
N SER A 116 6.63 -12.92 8.91
CA SER A 116 6.64 -12.38 10.27
C SER A 116 5.26 -12.03 10.87
N HIS A 117 4.12 -12.53 10.36
CA HIS A 117 2.80 -12.38 11.01
C HIS A 117 2.54 -13.49 12.05
N PRO A 118 1.78 -13.21 13.13
CA PRO A 118 1.35 -14.22 14.09
C PRO A 118 0.13 -14.98 13.54
N VAL A 119 0.14 -16.29 13.68
CA VAL A 119 -1.01 -17.16 13.38
C VAL A 119 -1.35 -17.95 14.64
N ALA A 120 -2.60 -17.87 15.08
CA ALA A 120 -3.08 -18.63 16.23
C ALA A 120 -4.31 -19.45 15.84
N GLY A 121 -4.49 -20.59 16.49
CA GLY A 121 -5.64 -21.45 16.30
C GLY A 121 -5.70 -22.56 17.31
N ALA A 122 -6.81 -23.28 17.34
CA ALA A 122 -6.96 -24.47 18.17
C ALA A 122 -7.89 -25.50 17.53
N PHE A 123 -7.69 -26.75 17.91
CA PHE A 123 -8.57 -27.86 17.58
C PHE A 123 -8.57 -28.87 18.74
N THR A 124 -9.49 -29.81 18.70
CA THR A 124 -9.59 -30.89 19.70
C THR A 124 -9.36 -32.26 19.07
N PHE A 125 -8.93 -33.21 19.88
CA PHE A 125 -9.00 -34.65 19.62
C PHE A 125 -9.38 -35.36 20.93
N SER A 126 -9.85 -36.59 20.89
CA SER A 126 -10.22 -37.33 22.11
C SER A 126 -9.52 -38.68 22.21
N ILE A 127 -9.14 -39.07 23.42
CA ILE A 127 -8.58 -40.39 23.72
C ILE A 127 -9.71 -41.25 24.30
N GLY A 128 -9.94 -42.45 23.73
CA GLY A 128 -11.00 -43.37 24.14
C GLY A 128 -12.41 -42.90 23.75
N ALA A 129 -12.88 -41.79 24.34
CA ALA A 129 -14.18 -41.18 24.05
C ALA A 129 -14.15 -39.65 24.26
N PRO A 130 -15.02 -38.89 23.58
CA PRO A 130 -15.22 -37.47 23.87
C PRO A 130 -15.68 -37.21 25.32
N SER A 131 -15.27 -36.07 25.88
CA SER A 131 -15.69 -35.59 27.21
C SER A 131 -15.94 -34.09 27.20
N GLU A 132 -16.69 -33.59 28.18
CA GLU A 132 -16.70 -32.15 28.46
C GLU A 132 -15.27 -31.65 28.70
N THR A 133 -14.98 -30.43 28.22
CA THR A 133 -13.72 -29.73 28.44
C THR A 133 -13.98 -28.37 29.06
N SER A 134 -13.18 -27.99 30.05
CA SER A 134 -13.21 -26.65 30.65
C SER A 134 -12.34 -25.64 29.90
N VAL A 135 -11.71 -26.05 28.80
CA VAL A 135 -10.79 -25.21 28.02
C VAL A 135 -11.57 -24.33 27.05
N SER A 136 -11.68 -23.04 27.38
CA SER A 136 -12.05 -22.00 26.42
C SER A 136 -10.79 -21.49 25.71
N VAL A 137 -10.62 -21.82 24.42
CA VAL A 137 -9.63 -21.16 23.57
C VAL A 137 -10.33 -20.13 22.70
N SER A 138 -10.09 -18.86 22.99
CA SER A 138 -10.46 -17.77 22.09
C SER A 138 -9.62 -17.88 20.82
N ALA A 139 -10.25 -18.22 19.69
CA ALA A 139 -9.59 -18.29 18.37
C ALA A 139 -9.27 -16.91 17.77
N GLN A 140 -9.16 -15.85 18.59
CA GLN A 140 -8.73 -14.54 18.13
C GLN A 140 -7.22 -14.56 17.92
N GLY A 141 -6.80 -14.52 16.65
CA GLY A 141 -5.42 -14.19 16.29
C GLY A 141 -5.06 -12.79 16.79
N SER A 142 -3.81 -12.58 17.20
CA SER A 142 -3.34 -11.30 17.74
C SER A 142 -3.29 -10.14 16.72
N ASP A 143 -3.71 -10.41 15.46
CA ASP A 143 -3.67 -9.47 14.34
C ASP A 143 -4.89 -8.52 14.30
N ASP A 144 -6.07 -8.97 14.75
CA ASP A 144 -7.30 -8.14 14.83
C ASP A 144 -7.27 -7.12 15.98
N GLY A 145 -6.26 -7.21 16.86
CA GLY A 145 -6.09 -6.33 18.02
C GLY A 145 -5.54 -4.95 17.66
N VAL A 146 -5.67 -4.00 18.61
CA VAL A 146 -5.08 -2.65 18.50
C VAL A 146 -3.57 -2.72 18.23
N VAL A 147 -2.88 -3.72 18.79
CA VAL A 147 -1.44 -3.95 18.55
C VAL A 147 -1.15 -4.37 17.11
N GLY A 148 -1.94 -5.27 16.52
CA GLY A 148 -1.83 -5.64 15.09
C GLY A 148 -2.00 -4.43 14.17
N VAL A 149 -3.05 -3.64 14.38
CA VAL A 149 -3.28 -2.38 13.64
C VAL A 149 -2.10 -1.41 13.78
N LEU A 150 -1.57 -1.20 14.98
CA LEU A 150 -0.40 -0.33 15.21
C LEU A 150 0.87 -0.88 14.56
N TYR A 151 1.08 -2.20 14.60
CA TYR A 151 2.21 -2.87 13.97
C TYR A 151 2.15 -2.74 12.43
N GLY A 152 0.97 -2.97 11.83
CA GLY A 152 0.72 -2.74 10.41
C GLY A 152 0.97 -1.30 9.97
N ILE A 153 0.44 -0.31 10.72
CA ILE A 153 0.74 1.11 10.48
C ILE A 153 2.25 1.38 10.55
N GLY A 154 2.93 0.85 11.57
CA GLY A 154 4.39 0.93 11.71
C GLY A 154 5.12 0.36 10.49
N ARG A 155 4.70 -0.79 9.97
CA ARG A 155 5.26 -1.44 8.78
C ARG A 155 5.14 -0.53 7.56
N TYR A 156 3.97 0.03 7.27
CA TYR A 156 3.80 0.95 6.12
C TYR A 156 4.56 2.27 6.28
N VAL A 157 4.60 2.85 7.49
CA VAL A 157 5.40 4.06 7.78
C VAL A 157 6.89 3.77 7.57
N SER A 158 7.37 2.55 7.88
CA SER A 158 8.76 2.16 7.63
C SER A 158 9.09 2.13 6.14
N TYR A 159 8.27 1.48 5.29
CA TYR A 159 8.50 1.48 3.84
C TYR A 159 8.41 2.89 3.25
N ALA A 160 7.41 3.70 3.66
CA ALA A 160 7.27 5.08 3.19
C ALA A 160 8.48 5.95 3.60
N GLY A 161 8.96 5.80 4.83
CA GLY A 161 10.17 6.46 5.32
C GLY A 161 11.42 6.07 4.53
N PHE A 162 11.59 4.78 4.22
CA PHE A 162 12.68 4.27 3.38
C PHE A 162 12.65 4.84 1.96
N VAL A 163 11.49 4.78 1.30
CA VAL A 163 11.29 5.32 -0.05
C VAL A 163 11.66 6.80 -0.09
N VAL A 164 11.17 7.61 0.85
CA VAL A 164 11.46 9.05 0.93
C VAL A 164 12.92 9.33 1.25
N LEU A 165 13.53 8.57 2.18
CA LEU A 165 14.94 8.71 2.55
C LEU A 165 15.86 8.36 1.38
N ALA A 166 15.85 7.11 0.93
CA ALA A 166 16.79 6.59 -0.06
C ALA A 166 16.56 7.21 -1.44
N GLY A 167 15.30 7.31 -1.88
CA GLY A 167 14.95 7.93 -3.16
C GLY A 167 15.18 9.45 -3.19
N GLY A 168 14.91 10.15 -2.08
CA GLY A 168 15.19 11.57 -1.97
C GLY A 168 16.69 11.89 -1.98
N ALA A 169 17.49 11.09 -1.28
CA ALA A 169 18.96 11.20 -1.31
C ALA A 169 19.51 10.88 -2.72
N ALA A 170 19.04 9.80 -3.35
CA ALA A 170 19.43 9.43 -4.72
C ALA A 170 19.05 10.51 -5.75
N PHE A 171 17.89 11.14 -5.61
CA PHE A 171 17.50 12.27 -6.48
C PHE A 171 18.44 13.47 -6.34
N VAL A 172 18.84 13.84 -5.11
CA VAL A 172 19.81 14.92 -4.90
C VAL A 172 21.17 14.54 -5.50
N LEU A 173 21.71 13.37 -5.19
CA LEU A 173 23.05 12.95 -5.62
C LEU A 173 23.14 12.74 -7.14
N ALA A 174 22.21 11.99 -7.75
CA ALA A 174 22.28 11.61 -9.15
C ALA A 174 21.63 12.62 -10.12
N CYS A 175 20.55 13.30 -9.69
CA CYS A 175 19.73 14.14 -10.57
C CYS A 175 19.93 15.64 -10.34
N TRP A 176 20.01 16.09 -9.07
CA TRP A 176 19.93 17.51 -8.74
C TRP A 176 20.80 17.91 -7.53
N GLY A 177 22.13 17.92 -7.70
CA GLY A 177 23.08 18.23 -6.63
C GLY A 177 22.86 19.60 -5.96
N ARG A 178 22.43 20.62 -6.72
CA ARG A 178 22.03 21.94 -6.18
C ARG A 178 20.82 21.87 -5.23
N GLY A 179 20.05 20.79 -5.27
CA GLY A 179 18.97 20.49 -4.33
C GLY A 179 19.46 20.27 -2.89
N ALA A 180 20.75 20.01 -2.67
CA ALA A 180 21.33 19.86 -1.33
C ALA A 180 21.14 21.11 -0.45
N GLY A 181 21.24 22.32 -1.02
CA GLY A 181 20.97 23.58 -0.31
C GLY A 181 19.48 23.90 -0.10
N VAL A 182 18.56 23.12 -0.68
CA VAL A 182 17.12 23.43 -0.68
C VAL A 182 16.44 22.84 0.54
N ARG A 183 16.19 23.69 1.56
CA ARG A 183 15.53 23.35 2.84
C ARG A 183 14.27 22.49 2.73
N ALA A 184 13.50 22.61 1.64
CA ALA A 184 12.31 21.79 1.42
C ALA A 184 12.65 20.31 1.12
N VAL A 185 13.72 20.06 0.37
CA VAL A 185 14.23 18.71 0.06
C VAL A 185 14.98 18.13 1.26
N GLN A 186 15.78 18.96 1.96
CA GLN A 186 16.41 18.57 3.23
C GLN A 186 15.36 18.04 4.22
N ARG A 187 14.29 18.81 4.46
CA ARG A 187 13.18 18.40 5.35
C ARG A 187 12.46 17.14 4.88
N LEU A 188 12.31 16.94 3.57
CA LEU A 188 11.70 15.72 3.03
C LEU A 188 12.55 14.50 3.41
N VAL A 189 13.84 14.49 3.09
CA VAL A 189 14.74 13.36 3.38
C VAL A 189 14.88 13.12 4.89
N VAL A 190 15.03 14.19 5.69
CA VAL A 190 15.05 14.08 7.17
C VAL A 190 13.72 13.55 7.71
N SER A 191 12.58 13.92 7.14
CA SER A 191 11.28 13.36 7.55
C SER A 191 11.15 11.88 7.22
N GLY A 192 11.71 11.42 6.09
CA GLY A 192 11.79 9.99 5.75
C GLY A 192 12.64 9.21 6.75
N TRP A 193 13.81 9.75 7.13
CA TRP A 193 14.68 9.18 8.17
C TRP A 193 14.02 9.15 9.56
N LEU A 194 13.37 10.24 9.98
CA LEU A 194 12.63 10.30 11.25
C LEU A 194 11.47 9.31 11.27
N ALA A 195 10.70 9.21 10.18
CA ALA A 195 9.59 8.27 10.06
C ALA A 195 10.07 6.82 10.12
N LEU A 196 11.13 6.47 9.38
CA LEU A 196 11.71 5.12 9.38
C LEU A 196 12.33 4.76 10.74
N THR A 197 13.04 5.69 11.40
CA THR A 197 13.59 5.47 12.75
C THR A 197 12.49 5.29 13.78
N GLY A 198 11.50 6.19 13.81
CA GLY A 198 10.36 6.11 14.74
C GLY A 198 9.53 4.85 14.54
N ALA A 199 9.25 4.47 13.29
CA ALA A 199 8.57 3.22 12.97
C ALA A 199 9.39 2.00 13.35
N THR A 200 10.71 1.99 13.14
CA THR A 200 11.57 0.84 13.52
C THR A 200 11.62 0.66 15.04
N LEU A 201 11.68 1.75 15.81
CA LEU A 201 11.57 1.70 17.28
C LEU A 201 10.20 1.20 17.73
N GLY A 202 9.11 1.72 17.13
CA GLY A 202 7.74 1.28 17.43
C GLY A 202 7.53 -0.21 17.12
N LEU A 203 7.99 -0.68 15.96
CA LEU A 203 7.94 -2.09 15.56
C LEU A 203 8.73 -2.99 16.50
N LEU A 204 9.92 -2.56 16.96
CA LEU A 204 10.73 -3.33 17.91
C LEU A 204 10.02 -3.47 19.27
N LEU A 205 9.43 -2.39 19.77
CA LEU A 205 8.69 -2.34 21.03
C LEU A 205 7.36 -3.11 20.98
N LEU A 206 6.62 -3.01 19.87
CA LEU A 206 5.35 -3.73 19.67
C LEU A 206 5.55 -5.22 19.38
N ARG A 207 6.76 -5.66 18.97
CA ARG A 207 6.98 -7.01 18.41
C ARG A 207 6.60 -8.13 19.37
N GLY A 208 6.94 -8.01 20.66
CA GLY A 208 6.67 -9.05 21.67
C GLY A 208 5.17 -9.30 21.78
N SER A 209 4.45 -8.27 22.25
CA SER A 209 2.99 -8.20 22.31
C SER A 209 2.30 -8.69 21.02
N TYR A 210 2.73 -8.21 19.86
CA TYR A 210 2.17 -8.60 18.56
C TYR A 210 2.27 -10.12 18.31
N THR A 211 3.36 -10.76 18.72
CA THR A 211 3.55 -12.22 18.60
C THR A 211 2.99 -13.05 19.76
N THR A 212 2.51 -12.43 20.83
CA THR A 212 2.02 -13.12 22.04
C THR A 212 0.60 -12.68 22.43
N SER A 213 0.43 -11.76 23.38
CA SER A 213 -0.85 -11.43 24.00
C SER A 213 -1.77 -10.55 23.15
N GLY A 214 -1.20 -9.75 22.24
CA GLY A 214 -1.88 -8.62 21.61
C GLY A 214 -2.18 -7.44 22.56
N GLU A 215 -1.73 -7.49 23.82
CA GLU A 215 -2.01 -6.45 24.82
C GLU A 215 -1.04 -5.26 24.72
N PRO A 216 -1.53 -4.00 24.64
CA PRO A 216 -0.65 -2.82 24.59
C PRO A 216 0.24 -2.59 25.82
N ALA A 217 -0.06 -3.23 26.95
CA ALA A 217 0.71 -3.09 28.19
C ALA A 217 2.10 -3.76 28.11
N ASP A 218 2.21 -4.85 27.35
CA ASP A 218 3.41 -5.67 27.18
C ASP A 218 4.59 -4.92 26.53
N ILE A 219 4.35 -3.75 25.94
CA ILE A 219 5.38 -2.83 25.44
C ILE A 219 6.36 -2.41 26.56
N PHE A 220 5.93 -2.46 27.82
CA PHE A 220 6.75 -2.13 28.99
C PHE A 220 7.46 -3.35 29.61
N ASP A 221 7.22 -4.57 29.11
CA ASP A 221 7.90 -5.77 29.58
C ASP A 221 9.28 -5.91 28.92
N LEU A 222 10.32 -5.74 29.74
CA LEU A 222 11.71 -5.86 29.30
C LEU A 222 12.14 -7.32 29.03
N SER A 223 11.40 -8.32 29.54
CA SER A 223 11.65 -9.74 29.25
C SER A 223 11.21 -10.08 27.83
N LEU A 224 9.98 -9.71 27.44
CA LEU A 224 9.50 -9.86 26.06
C LEU A 224 10.38 -9.11 25.05
N LEU A 225 10.89 -7.93 25.41
CA LEU A 225 11.86 -7.22 24.56
C LEU A 225 13.20 -7.98 24.45
N ALA A 226 13.69 -8.59 25.52
CA ALA A 226 14.90 -9.41 25.49
C ALA A 226 14.73 -10.66 24.60
N ASP A 227 13.57 -11.30 24.65
CA ASP A 227 13.23 -12.46 23.80
C ASP A 227 13.15 -12.04 22.33
N VAL A 228 12.47 -10.93 22.02
CA VAL A 228 12.43 -10.34 20.68
C VAL A 228 13.84 -10.11 20.12
N LEU A 229 14.77 -9.60 20.93
CA LEU A 229 16.15 -9.33 20.51
C LEU A 229 16.94 -10.60 20.14
N GLN A 230 16.54 -11.78 20.63
CA GLN A 230 17.12 -13.07 20.23
C GLN A 230 16.52 -13.62 18.94
N THR A 231 15.37 -13.10 18.48
CA THR A 231 14.76 -13.52 17.21
C THR A 231 15.46 -12.93 15.98
N LYS A 232 15.35 -13.63 14.85
CA LYS A 232 15.80 -13.15 13.52
C LYS A 232 15.23 -11.76 13.18
N THR A 233 13.94 -11.53 13.47
CA THR A 233 13.24 -10.27 13.19
C THR A 233 13.71 -9.13 14.11
N GLY A 234 13.93 -9.40 15.40
CA GLY A 234 14.53 -8.42 16.32
C GLY A 234 15.95 -8.03 15.91
N ALA A 235 16.79 -9.00 15.57
CA ALA A 235 18.15 -8.75 15.07
C ALA A 235 18.15 -7.90 13.77
N ALA A 236 17.18 -8.11 12.87
CA ALA A 236 17.02 -7.30 11.67
C ALA A 236 16.55 -5.86 11.97
N LEU A 237 15.64 -5.66 12.92
CA LEU A 237 15.21 -4.34 13.39
C LEU A 237 16.35 -3.57 14.07
N VAL A 238 17.16 -4.23 14.91
CA VAL A 238 18.36 -3.61 15.52
C VAL A 238 19.39 -3.26 14.45
N SER A 239 19.65 -4.16 13.50
CA SER A 239 20.55 -3.89 12.36
C SER A 239 20.09 -2.68 11.55
N ARG A 240 18.77 -2.54 11.35
CA ARG A 240 18.16 -1.37 10.70
C ARG A 240 18.39 -0.09 11.50
N LEU A 241 18.29 -0.11 12.83
CA LEU A 241 18.61 1.06 13.68
C LEU A 241 20.09 1.48 13.59
N LEU A 242 21.03 0.52 13.54
CA LEU A 242 22.46 0.80 13.35
C LEU A 242 22.72 1.42 11.96
N LEU A 243 22.09 0.88 10.91
CA LEU A 243 22.15 1.43 9.56
C LEU A 243 21.49 2.81 9.46
N LEU A 244 20.47 3.10 10.25
CA LEU A 244 19.85 4.43 10.34
C LEU A 244 20.74 5.44 11.06
N ALA A 245 21.50 5.02 12.08
CA ALA A 245 22.53 5.86 12.69
C ALA A 245 23.64 6.20 11.67
N ALA A 246 24.09 5.22 10.87
CA ALA A 246 24.99 5.48 9.75
C ALA A 246 24.36 6.44 8.72
N ALA A 247 23.12 6.21 8.31
CA ALA A 247 22.39 7.08 7.38
C ALA A 247 22.30 8.53 7.87
N ALA A 248 22.15 8.76 9.18
CA ALA A 248 22.14 10.10 9.77
C ALA A 248 23.46 10.87 9.51
N LEU A 249 24.60 10.19 9.54
CA LEU A 249 25.90 10.77 9.19
C LEU A 249 25.95 11.16 7.70
N PHE A 250 25.47 10.29 6.79
CA PHE A 250 25.38 10.60 5.36
C PHE A 250 24.47 11.80 5.10
N ILE A 251 23.31 11.89 5.76
CA ILE A 251 22.38 13.04 5.68
C ILE A 251 23.05 14.33 6.17
N ALA A 252 23.76 14.28 7.31
CA ALA A 252 24.46 15.43 7.88
C ALA A 252 25.58 15.95 6.96
N VAL A 253 26.33 15.05 6.32
CA VAL A 253 27.35 15.42 5.32
C VAL A 253 26.71 15.99 4.05
N LEU A 254 25.69 15.32 3.50
CA LEU A 254 24.97 15.70 2.27
C LEU A 254 24.30 17.07 2.36
N PHE A 255 23.76 17.46 3.52
CA PHE A 255 23.03 18.72 3.68
C PHE A 255 23.73 19.78 4.55
N GLY A 256 24.85 19.43 5.21
CA GLY A 256 25.61 20.33 6.07
C GLY A 256 26.97 20.76 5.50
N ALA A 257 27.78 19.80 5.06
CA ALA A 257 29.15 20.04 4.58
C ALA A 257 29.23 20.21 3.05
N TYR A 258 28.36 19.53 2.31
CA TYR A 258 28.40 19.44 0.84
C TYR A 258 28.31 20.81 0.12
N ASP A 259 27.44 21.71 0.59
CA ASP A 259 27.20 23.02 -0.04
C ASP A 259 28.38 24.01 0.16
N LYS A 260 29.25 23.75 1.15
CA LYS A 260 30.31 24.66 1.60
C LYS A 260 31.70 24.39 1.00
N ARG A 261 31.86 23.34 0.19
CA ARG A 261 33.15 22.89 -0.36
C ARG A 261 33.41 23.40 -1.78
N GLU A 262 34.65 23.29 -2.23
CA GLU A 262 35.06 23.58 -3.61
C GLU A 262 34.62 22.46 -4.58
N ASP A 263 34.61 22.74 -5.89
CA ASP A 263 33.94 21.88 -6.87
C ASP A 263 34.63 20.54 -7.14
N GLU A 264 35.96 20.44 -6.93
CA GLU A 264 36.66 19.15 -6.98
C GLU A 264 36.36 18.29 -5.74
N GLU A 265 36.46 18.86 -4.53
CA GLU A 265 36.10 18.15 -3.29
C GLU A 265 34.63 17.70 -3.30
N LYS A 266 33.72 18.50 -3.86
CA LYS A 266 32.30 18.14 -4.04
C LYS A 266 32.13 16.90 -4.91
N ARG A 267 32.94 16.72 -5.97
CA ARG A 267 32.85 15.56 -6.86
C ARG A 267 33.22 14.29 -6.09
N ASP A 268 34.36 14.29 -5.42
CA ASP A 268 34.87 13.10 -4.74
C ASP A 268 33.99 12.77 -3.51
N LEU A 269 33.50 13.80 -2.80
CA LEU A 269 32.50 13.64 -1.74
C LEU A 269 31.17 13.11 -2.28
N SER A 270 30.70 13.57 -3.45
CA SER A 270 29.47 13.07 -4.07
C SER A 270 29.59 11.59 -4.46
N PHE A 271 30.77 11.16 -4.92
CA PHE A 271 31.06 9.76 -5.24
C PHE A 271 31.06 8.91 -3.97
N GLY A 272 31.76 9.34 -2.92
CA GLY A 272 31.77 8.65 -1.62
C GLY A 272 30.37 8.55 -0.99
N LEU A 273 29.59 9.64 -1.04
CA LEU A 273 28.19 9.66 -0.59
C LEU A 273 27.29 8.75 -1.43
N ALA A 274 27.50 8.68 -2.76
CA ALA A 274 26.72 7.80 -3.64
C ALA A 274 27.04 6.32 -3.39
N VAL A 275 28.31 5.94 -3.32
CA VAL A 275 28.73 4.55 -3.06
C VAL A 275 28.32 4.12 -1.65
N GLY A 276 28.73 4.86 -0.62
CA GLY A 276 28.40 4.54 0.77
C GLY A 276 26.89 4.63 1.06
N GLY A 277 26.20 5.62 0.50
CA GLY A 277 24.74 5.73 0.60
C GLY A 277 24.00 4.58 -0.09
N THR A 278 24.51 4.07 -1.21
CA THR A 278 23.96 2.87 -1.87
C THR A 278 24.16 1.63 -1.00
N VAL A 279 25.33 1.45 -0.38
CA VAL A 279 25.60 0.34 0.56
C VAL A 279 24.67 0.40 1.77
N VAL A 280 24.49 1.58 2.39
CA VAL A 280 23.56 1.76 3.51
C VAL A 280 22.11 1.51 3.08
N ALA A 281 21.68 2.02 1.92
CA ALA A 281 20.34 1.78 1.39
C ALA A 281 20.09 0.29 1.07
N ALA A 282 21.09 -0.42 0.53
CA ALA A 282 21.02 -1.85 0.28
C ALA A 282 20.95 -2.66 1.58
N GLY A 283 21.72 -2.28 2.61
CA GLY A 283 21.63 -2.88 3.94
C GLY A 283 20.27 -2.65 4.60
N LEU A 284 19.70 -1.44 4.46
CA LEU A 284 18.35 -1.14 4.94
C LEU A 284 17.33 -2.01 4.20
N ALA A 285 17.37 -2.10 2.87
CA ALA A 285 16.52 -2.98 2.08
C ALA A 285 16.66 -4.46 2.51
N ALA A 286 17.89 -4.94 2.72
CA ALA A 286 18.18 -6.31 3.13
C ALA A 286 17.55 -6.66 4.50
N SER A 287 17.34 -5.68 5.39
CA SER A 287 16.66 -5.93 6.67
C SER A 287 15.20 -6.38 6.53
N TRP A 288 14.50 -6.06 5.43
CA TRP A 288 13.19 -6.66 5.12
C TRP A 288 13.37 -8.02 4.44
N ALA A 289 14.25 -8.11 3.43
CA ALA A 289 14.48 -9.36 2.69
C ALA A 289 14.93 -10.53 3.60
N MET A 290 15.62 -10.26 4.71
CA MET A 290 16.00 -11.25 5.73
C MET A 290 14.85 -11.66 6.67
N SER A 291 13.81 -10.84 6.83
CA SER A 291 12.71 -11.05 7.79
C SER A 291 11.38 -11.47 7.15
N GLU A 292 11.37 -11.61 5.82
CA GLU A 292 10.18 -11.90 5.01
C GLU A 292 10.42 -13.11 4.07
N HIS A 293 9.40 -13.50 3.30
CA HIS A 293 9.41 -14.67 2.40
C HIS A 293 10.60 -14.72 1.41
N ALA A 294 11.27 -13.59 1.10
CA ALA A 294 12.48 -13.58 0.28
C ALA A 294 13.61 -14.44 0.88
N SER A 295 13.64 -14.60 2.20
CA SER A 295 14.60 -15.44 2.93
C SER A 295 14.20 -16.93 3.03
N GLN A 296 13.05 -17.33 2.49
CA GLN A 296 12.50 -18.69 2.58
C GLN A 296 12.08 -19.25 1.20
N GLY A 297 11.73 -20.54 1.17
CA GLY A 297 11.22 -21.22 -0.02
C GLY A 297 12.28 -21.45 -1.12
N LEU A 298 11.86 -21.43 -2.38
CA LEU A 298 12.74 -21.74 -3.52
C LEU A 298 13.81 -20.66 -3.74
N GLN A 299 15.08 -21.07 -3.85
CA GLN A 299 16.24 -20.21 -4.18
C GLN A 299 16.43 -18.96 -3.28
N PRO A 300 16.49 -19.05 -1.92
CA PRO A 300 16.62 -17.87 -1.06
C PRO A 300 17.84 -16.99 -1.37
N GLY A 301 18.95 -17.61 -1.77
CA GLY A 301 20.19 -16.90 -2.15
C GLY A 301 20.08 -16.02 -3.40
N VAL A 302 19.07 -16.22 -4.26
CA VAL A 302 18.77 -15.34 -5.40
C VAL A 302 17.59 -14.42 -5.07
N ALA A 303 16.60 -14.93 -4.34
CA ALA A 303 15.43 -14.19 -3.91
C ALA A 303 15.76 -12.96 -3.05
N MET A 304 16.65 -13.08 -2.06
CA MET A 304 17.03 -11.94 -1.21
C MET A 304 17.71 -10.79 -2.01
N PRO A 305 18.72 -11.03 -2.87
CA PRO A 305 19.24 -9.99 -3.77
C PRO A 305 18.19 -9.38 -4.71
N VAL A 306 17.28 -10.20 -5.27
CA VAL A 306 16.21 -9.72 -6.15
C VAL A 306 15.25 -8.80 -5.40
N ASP A 307 14.90 -9.14 -4.16
CA ASP A 307 14.03 -8.32 -3.32
C ASP A 307 14.68 -7.00 -2.90
N VAL A 308 15.96 -7.03 -2.52
CA VAL A 308 16.78 -5.84 -2.27
C VAL A 308 16.81 -4.92 -3.49
N LEU A 309 17.02 -5.46 -4.69
CA LEU A 309 16.98 -4.69 -5.94
C LEU A 309 15.58 -4.14 -6.25
N HIS A 310 14.52 -4.88 -5.92
CA HIS A 310 13.14 -4.43 -6.05
C HIS A 310 12.88 -3.21 -5.15
N LEU A 311 13.17 -3.32 -3.84
CA LEU A 311 12.99 -2.24 -2.87
C LEU A 311 13.84 -1.00 -3.21
N LEU A 312 15.09 -1.18 -3.63
CA LEU A 312 15.93 -0.07 -4.10
C LEU A 312 15.35 0.62 -5.35
N ALA A 313 14.79 -0.15 -6.29
CA ALA A 313 14.14 0.39 -7.47
C ALA A 313 12.83 1.14 -7.13
N VAL A 314 12.00 0.61 -6.20
CA VAL A 314 10.82 1.32 -5.67
C VAL A 314 11.24 2.64 -5.04
N ALA A 315 12.26 2.63 -4.18
CA ALA A 315 12.75 3.83 -3.50
C ALA A 315 13.28 4.88 -4.49
N ALA A 316 14.20 4.49 -5.39
CA ALA A 316 14.76 5.40 -6.39
C ALA A 316 13.69 6.03 -7.30
N TRP A 317 12.67 5.25 -7.70
CA TRP A 317 11.58 5.75 -8.52
C TRP A 317 10.58 6.61 -7.72
N LEU A 318 9.88 6.06 -6.73
CA LEU A 318 8.81 6.76 -6.02
C LEU A 318 9.32 7.87 -5.09
N GLY A 319 10.44 7.64 -4.41
CA GLY A 319 11.07 8.64 -3.55
C GLY A 319 11.67 9.77 -4.37
N GLY A 320 12.28 9.46 -5.52
CA GLY A 320 12.74 10.46 -6.47
C GLY A 320 11.59 11.25 -7.11
N LEU A 321 10.46 10.61 -7.42
CA LEU A 321 9.24 11.27 -7.90
C LEU A 321 8.68 12.25 -6.86
N THR A 322 8.67 11.82 -5.59
CA THR A 322 8.25 12.64 -4.44
C THR A 322 9.20 13.83 -4.23
N ALA A 323 10.52 13.61 -4.33
CA ALA A 323 11.51 14.67 -4.25
C ALA A 323 11.41 15.67 -5.41
N LEU A 324 11.16 15.18 -6.63
CA LEU A 324 10.90 16.02 -7.81
C LEU A 324 9.62 16.86 -7.63
N LEU A 325 8.52 16.27 -7.13
CA LEU A 325 7.29 17.00 -6.81
C LEU A 325 7.56 18.10 -5.77
N VAL A 326 8.19 17.76 -4.65
CA VAL A 326 8.54 18.75 -3.61
C VAL A 326 9.42 19.85 -4.18
N ALA A 327 10.42 19.53 -5.00
CA ALA A 327 11.26 20.51 -5.66
C ALA A 327 10.46 21.41 -6.62
N LEU A 328 9.61 20.86 -7.50
CA LEU A 328 8.76 21.63 -8.41
C LEU A 328 7.77 22.57 -7.71
N TYR A 329 7.35 22.25 -6.47
CA TYR A 329 6.39 23.03 -5.68
C TYR A 329 6.99 23.87 -4.55
N ARG A 330 8.25 23.66 -4.15
CA ARG A 330 8.86 24.29 -2.96
C ARG A 330 10.31 24.77 -3.17
N ALA A 331 10.95 24.51 -4.31
CA ALA A 331 12.23 25.14 -4.63
C ALA A 331 12.08 26.67 -4.76
N PRO A 332 13.07 27.46 -4.28
CA PRO A 332 13.17 28.89 -4.57
C PRO A 332 13.24 29.18 -6.08
N ALA A 333 12.91 30.41 -6.47
CA ALA A 333 13.05 30.85 -7.86
C ALA A 333 14.52 30.85 -8.33
N GLU A 334 15.46 31.16 -7.42
CA GLU A 334 16.91 31.25 -7.71
C GLU A 334 17.59 29.88 -7.87
N THR A 335 16.99 28.83 -7.31
CA THR A 335 17.47 27.44 -7.45
C THR A 335 16.35 26.57 -8.03
N PRO A 336 15.94 26.79 -9.29
CA PRO A 336 14.87 26.03 -9.90
C PRO A 336 15.36 24.63 -10.29
N VAL A 337 14.43 23.67 -10.33
CA VAL A 337 14.69 22.39 -11.00
C VAL A 337 14.90 22.67 -12.50
N GLY A 338 16.09 22.35 -12.99
CA GLY A 338 16.48 22.49 -14.41
C GLY A 338 16.05 21.28 -15.25
N ARG A 339 16.09 21.41 -16.58
CA ARG A 339 15.70 20.34 -17.51
C ARG A 339 16.58 19.10 -17.36
N ASP A 340 17.89 19.28 -17.16
CA ASP A 340 18.85 18.18 -17.02
C ASP A 340 18.54 17.29 -15.80
N ALA A 341 18.08 17.88 -14.70
CA ALA A 341 17.67 17.14 -13.51
C ALA A 341 16.44 16.26 -13.78
N VAL A 342 15.47 16.78 -14.55
CA VAL A 342 14.29 16.03 -14.98
C VAL A 342 14.67 14.91 -15.96
N GLN A 343 15.60 15.17 -16.89
CA GLN A 343 16.10 14.14 -17.82
C GLN A 343 16.87 13.02 -17.11
N ARG A 344 17.77 13.36 -16.18
CA ARG A 344 18.50 12.40 -15.34
C ARG A 344 17.52 11.57 -14.51
N PHE A 345 16.54 12.20 -13.87
CA PHE A 345 15.51 11.49 -13.13
C PHE A 345 14.65 10.60 -14.04
N SER A 346 14.28 11.04 -15.24
CA SER A 346 13.53 10.22 -16.20
C SER A 346 14.31 8.97 -16.65
N ARG A 347 15.64 9.05 -16.76
CA ARG A 347 16.52 7.89 -17.02
C ARG A 347 16.59 6.96 -15.81
N LEU A 348 16.78 7.51 -14.60
CA LEU A 348 16.78 6.75 -13.34
C LEU A 348 15.45 6.00 -13.16
N ALA A 349 14.32 6.71 -13.26
CA ALA A 349 12.97 6.15 -13.19
C ALA A 349 12.71 5.09 -14.26
N PHE A 350 13.23 5.26 -15.48
CA PHE A 350 13.15 4.20 -16.50
C PHE A 350 13.91 2.94 -16.08
N GLY A 351 15.16 3.08 -15.64
CA GLY A 351 15.97 1.97 -15.14
C GLY A 351 15.30 1.25 -13.97
N SER A 352 14.81 2.01 -12.98
CA SER A 352 14.03 1.48 -11.85
C SER A 352 12.79 0.71 -12.30
N VAL A 353 11.97 1.24 -13.22
CA VAL A 353 10.78 0.54 -13.71
C VAL A 353 11.15 -0.74 -14.46
N VAL A 354 12.23 -0.75 -15.26
CA VAL A 354 12.74 -1.98 -15.89
C VAL A 354 13.17 -3.01 -14.84
N THR A 355 13.92 -2.58 -13.80
CA THR A 355 14.28 -3.45 -12.68
C THR A 355 13.04 -4.00 -11.96
N LEU A 356 12.02 -3.18 -11.69
CA LEU A 356 10.77 -3.59 -11.05
C LEU A 356 10.00 -4.63 -11.88
N VAL A 357 9.99 -4.50 -13.21
CA VAL A 357 9.37 -5.49 -14.10
C VAL A 357 10.15 -6.80 -14.08
N VAL A 358 11.48 -6.78 -14.25
CA VAL A 358 12.32 -8.00 -14.26
C VAL A 358 12.25 -8.74 -12.92
N THR A 359 12.44 -8.03 -11.81
CA THR A 359 12.35 -8.59 -10.46
C THR A 359 10.92 -9.05 -10.12
N GLY A 360 9.89 -8.31 -10.56
CA GLY A 360 8.49 -8.67 -10.41
C GLY A 360 8.10 -9.95 -11.15
N ILE A 361 8.61 -10.16 -12.37
CA ILE A 361 8.41 -11.41 -13.14
C ILE A 361 9.02 -12.60 -12.38
N TYR A 362 10.24 -12.46 -11.86
CA TYR A 362 10.90 -13.51 -11.08
C TYR A 362 10.13 -13.84 -9.79
N GLN A 363 9.71 -12.83 -9.02
CA GLN A 363 8.93 -13.05 -7.80
C GLN A 363 7.55 -13.66 -8.09
N SER A 364 6.89 -13.26 -9.18
CA SER A 364 5.60 -13.83 -9.62
C SER A 364 5.75 -15.31 -9.96
N TRP A 365 6.75 -15.68 -10.76
CA TRP A 365 7.07 -17.08 -11.08
C TRP A 365 7.37 -17.90 -9.81
N ARG A 366 8.11 -17.32 -8.85
CA ARG A 366 8.38 -17.96 -7.56
C ARG A 366 7.11 -18.21 -6.74
N GLN A 367 6.09 -17.36 -6.82
CA GLN A 367 4.89 -17.42 -5.97
C GLN A 367 3.72 -18.20 -6.60
N LEU A 368 3.58 -18.21 -7.93
CA LEU A 368 2.47 -18.88 -8.63
C LEU A 368 2.60 -20.40 -8.75
N GLY A 369 3.80 -20.92 -9.03
CA GLY A 369 4.03 -22.36 -9.22
C GLY A 369 3.51 -22.95 -10.55
N SER A 370 2.27 -22.66 -10.93
CA SER A 370 1.59 -23.22 -12.11
C SER A 370 0.98 -22.14 -13.02
N TRP A 371 0.49 -22.54 -14.20
CA TRP A 371 -0.25 -21.66 -15.10
C TRP A 371 -1.75 -21.53 -14.73
N SER A 372 -2.35 -22.57 -14.17
CA SER A 372 -3.74 -22.53 -13.64
C SER A 372 -3.84 -21.57 -12.46
N ALA A 373 -2.80 -21.49 -11.61
CA ALA A 373 -2.76 -20.53 -10.50
C ALA A 373 -2.94 -19.07 -10.95
N PHE A 374 -2.69 -18.75 -12.23
CA PHE A 374 -2.86 -17.39 -12.75
C PHE A 374 -4.34 -16.94 -12.83
N THR A 375 -5.26 -17.87 -13.01
CA THR A 375 -6.70 -17.63 -13.15
C THR A 375 -7.51 -18.14 -11.97
N ASP A 376 -7.09 -19.27 -11.42
CA ASP A 376 -7.92 -20.07 -10.51
C ASP A 376 -7.73 -19.66 -9.05
N THR A 377 -6.57 -19.04 -8.73
CA THR A 377 -6.27 -18.51 -7.38
C THR A 377 -6.59 -17.04 -7.24
N ARG A 378 -6.95 -16.60 -6.02
CA ARG A 378 -7.16 -15.17 -5.72
C ARG A 378 -5.89 -14.35 -5.94
N TYR A 379 -4.73 -14.94 -5.62
CA TYR A 379 -3.42 -14.35 -5.88
C TYR A 379 -3.18 -14.04 -7.36
N GLY A 380 -3.45 -15.01 -8.25
CA GLY A 380 -3.28 -14.86 -9.70
C GLY A 380 -4.15 -13.73 -10.29
N GLN A 381 -5.40 -13.64 -9.85
CA GLN A 381 -6.34 -12.59 -10.26
C GLN A 381 -5.87 -11.19 -9.82
N LEU A 382 -5.38 -11.03 -8.59
CA LEU A 382 -4.81 -9.76 -8.12
C LEU A 382 -3.51 -9.40 -8.85
N LEU A 383 -2.69 -10.40 -9.18
CA LEU A 383 -1.48 -10.20 -9.99
C LEU A 383 -1.81 -9.74 -11.42
N LEU A 384 -2.85 -10.30 -12.06
CA LEU A 384 -3.38 -9.83 -13.34
C LEU A 384 -3.75 -8.35 -13.31
N VAL A 385 -4.48 -7.91 -12.28
CA VAL A 385 -4.83 -6.50 -12.07
C VAL A 385 -3.57 -5.64 -11.89
N LYS A 386 -2.60 -6.10 -11.11
CA LYS A 386 -1.30 -5.41 -10.91
C LYS A 386 -0.52 -5.27 -12.22
N ILE A 387 -0.47 -6.31 -13.06
CA ILE A 387 0.18 -6.27 -14.38
C ILE A 387 -0.52 -5.25 -15.29
N GLY A 388 -1.86 -5.22 -15.31
CA GLY A 388 -2.64 -4.23 -16.04
C GLY A 388 -2.32 -2.79 -15.59
N LEU A 389 -2.27 -2.54 -14.28
CA LEU A 389 -1.91 -1.23 -13.73
C LEU A 389 -0.48 -0.81 -14.08
N VAL A 390 0.49 -1.73 -14.06
CA VAL A 390 1.87 -1.46 -14.52
C VAL A 390 1.89 -1.12 -16.01
N ALA A 391 1.13 -1.81 -16.85
CA ALA A 391 1.04 -1.49 -18.28
C ALA A 391 0.44 -0.10 -18.52
N VAL A 392 -0.62 0.28 -17.80
CA VAL A 392 -1.22 1.62 -17.84
C VAL A 392 -0.21 2.70 -17.40
N LEU A 393 0.49 2.46 -16.28
CA LEU A 393 1.54 3.36 -15.77
C LEU A 393 2.66 3.58 -16.79
N VAL A 394 3.17 2.51 -17.41
CA VAL A 394 4.19 2.57 -18.47
C VAL A 394 3.66 3.31 -19.70
N GLY A 395 2.40 3.09 -20.07
CA GLY A 395 1.69 3.83 -21.12
C GLY A 395 1.71 5.34 -20.86
N ILE A 396 1.22 5.78 -19.70
CA ILE A 396 1.21 7.18 -19.27
C ILE A 396 2.63 7.77 -19.27
N ALA A 397 3.60 7.07 -18.67
CA ALA A 397 5.00 7.50 -18.63
C ALA A 397 5.65 7.58 -20.03
N SER A 398 5.17 6.81 -21.02
CA SER A 398 5.63 6.91 -22.41
C SER A 398 5.07 8.14 -23.12
N VAL A 399 3.79 8.48 -22.88
CA VAL A 399 3.13 9.68 -23.42
C VAL A 399 3.73 10.94 -22.78
N SER A 400 3.89 10.95 -21.46
CA SER A 400 4.60 11.96 -20.67
C SER A 400 5.98 12.29 -21.25
N ARG A 401 6.81 11.25 -21.50
CA ARG A 401 8.14 11.41 -22.12
C ARG A 401 8.09 11.94 -23.56
N ARG A 402 7.19 11.42 -24.40
CA ARG A 402 7.04 11.90 -25.79
C ARG A 402 6.58 13.37 -25.85
N TRP A 403 5.68 13.78 -24.96
CA TRP A 403 5.19 15.16 -24.91
C TRP A 403 6.25 16.14 -24.38
N THR A 404 6.98 15.76 -23.33
CA THR A 404 8.09 16.57 -22.80
C THR A 404 9.27 16.69 -23.77
N ALA A 405 9.55 15.65 -24.58
CA ALA A 405 10.53 15.73 -25.67
C ALA A 405 10.11 16.73 -26.76
N ARG A 406 8.88 16.64 -27.27
CA ARG A 406 8.33 17.57 -28.28
C ARG A 406 8.33 19.03 -27.80
N LEU A 407 8.10 19.27 -26.51
CA LEU A 407 8.20 20.59 -25.87
C LEU A 407 9.64 21.09 -25.68
N ALA A 408 10.65 20.23 -25.86
CA ALA A 408 12.07 20.62 -25.85
C ALA A 408 12.59 20.91 -27.27
N GLU A 409 12.07 20.21 -28.28
CA GLU A 409 12.46 20.34 -29.70
C GLU A 409 11.86 21.57 -30.40
N ALA A 410 10.77 22.15 -29.89
CA ALA A 410 10.24 23.43 -30.39
C ALA A 410 11.30 24.55 -30.24
N PRO A 411 11.93 24.99 -31.35
CA PRO A 411 13.27 25.58 -31.30
C PRO A 411 13.26 27.08 -30.99
N ALA A 412 14.44 27.61 -30.67
CA ALA A 412 14.71 29.03 -30.47
C ALA A 412 14.64 29.89 -31.78
N ASN A 413 14.03 29.37 -32.84
CA ASN A 413 13.97 30.01 -34.16
C ASN A 413 12.91 31.13 -34.26
N ALA A 414 12.31 31.53 -33.12
CA ALA A 414 11.36 32.64 -33.02
C ALA A 414 12.00 33.95 -32.51
N VAL A 415 13.31 33.95 -32.21
CA VAL A 415 14.05 35.14 -31.76
C VAL A 415 15.35 35.29 -32.57
N SER A 416 15.17 35.45 -33.88
CA SER A 416 16.18 35.98 -34.80
C SER A 416 15.48 36.76 -35.90
N ALA A 417 14.81 37.85 -35.51
CA ALA A 417 14.50 38.94 -36.43
C ALA A 417 15.79 39.73 -36.69
N PRO A 418 15.98 40.36 -37.87
CA PRO A 418 17.22 41.06 -38.16
C PRO A 418 17.30 42.41 -37.41
N GLU A 419 18.23 42.53 -36.47
CA GLU A 419 18.73 43.84 -36.01
C GLU A 419 19.65 44.44 -37.09
N ASP A 420 19.08 44.92 -38.20
CA ASP A 420 19.84 45.60 -39.26
C ASP A 420 18.95 46.52 -40.14
N ALA A 421 18.06 47.28 -39.49
CA ALA A 421 17.14 48.20 -40.20
C ALA A 421 16.70 49.44 -39.40
N ALA A 422 17.51 49.94 -38.45
CA ALA A 422 17.10 51.07 -37.60
C ALA A 422 18.22 52.01 -37.10
N GLU A 423 19.31 52.24 -37.84
CA GLU A 423 20.30 53.28 -37.47
C GLU A 423 20.94 53.99 -38.68
N LYS A 424 20.14 54.77 -39.42
CA LYS A 424 20.63 55.77 -40.40
C LYS A 424 19.74 57.02 -40.44
N SER A 425 19.62 57.73 -39.32
CA SER A 425 19.01 59.08 -39.31
C SER A 425 19.42 59.96 -38.12
N ASP A 426 20.71 60.10 -37.83
CA ASP A 426 21.25 61.39 -37.34
C ASP A 426 22.78 61.42 -37.32
N THR A 427 23.41 62.17 -38.23
CA THR A 427 24.73 62.84 -38.10
C THR A 427 25.12 63.60 -39.38
N ASP A 428 24.22 64.45 -39.89
CA ASP A 428 24.64 65.50 -40.85
C ASP A 428 24.94 66.80 -40.10
N ARG A 429 26.19 66.91 -39.60
CA ARG A 429 26.91 68.16 -39.27
C ARG A 429 28.28 67.87 -38.68
N SER A 430 29.32 67.88 -39.52
CA SER A 430 30.51 68.74 -39.36
C SER A 430 31.70 68.27 -40.20
N ALA A 431 32.29 69.22 -40.93
CA ALA A 431 33.68 69.25 -41.37
C ALA A 431 34.26 68.07 -42.20
N THR A 432 34.14 68.19 -43.51
CA THR A 432 35.22 67.80 -44.44
C THR A 432 35.78 69.05 -45.10
N ARG A 433 37.10 69.29 -45.00
CA ARG A 433 37.81 70.34 -45.76
C ARG A 433 39.09 69.79 -46.40
N ALA A 434 39.03 69.66 -47.73
CA ALA A 434 40.14 69.64 -48.71
C ALA A 434 41.09 68.42 -48.82
N GLY A 435 41.50 68.13 -50.07
CA GLY A 435 42.48 67.12 -50.49
C GLY A 435 41.84 65.91 -51.22
N VAL A 436 41.51 65.91 -52.52
CA VAL A 436 42.27 66.14 -53.79
C VAL A 436 43.16 64.96 -54.23
N ALA A 437 42.84 64.41 -55.42
CA ALA A 437 43.59 63.45 -56.25
C ALA A 437 43.76 62.01 -55.71
N ALA A 438 43.87 60.94 -56.52
CA ALA A 438 43.90 60.80 -57.99
C ALA A 438 43.27 59.47 -58.46
N ALA A 439 43.02 59.42 -59.78
CA ALA A 439 42.58 58.29 -60.60
C ALA A 439 43.47 57.03 -60.57
N GLY A 440 42.90 55.89 -60.97
CA GLY A 440 43.60 54.61 -61.16
C GLY A 440 42.73 53.48 -61.72
N GLU A 441 42.80 53.28 -63.04
CA GLU A 441 42.43 52.07 -63.79
C GLU A 441 43.22 50.81 -63.29
N SER A 442 42.96 49.53 -63.60
CA SER A 442 41.97 48.76 -64.39
C SER A 442 42.16 47.24 -64.09
N GLY A 443 41.39 46.34 -64.73
CA GLY A 443 41.65 44.88 -64.78
C GLY A 443 40.52 44.01 -64.19
N GLU A 444 39.65 43.34 -64.96
CA GLU A 444 39.87 42.15 -65.82
C GLU A 444 39.97 40.84 -65.00
N ALA A 445 39.29 39.71 -65.26
CA ALA A 445 38.32 39.30 -66.30
C ALA A 445 37.44 38.10 -65.83
N ARG A 446 36.41 37.78 -66.63
CA ARG A 446 35.82 36.44 -66.96
C ARG A 446 35.75 35.32 -65.88
N GLY A 447 34.63 34.60 -65.71
CA GLY A 447 33.35 34.61 -66.43
C GLY A 447 32.69 33.21 -66.47
N THR A 448 31.51 33.10 -67.12
CA THR A 448 30.75 31.85 -67.43
C THR A 448 30.27 30.99 -66.24
N LYS A 449 29.12 30.31 -66.23
CA LYS A 449 28.02 30.04 -67.20
C LYS A 449 26.72 29.91 -66.36
N ALA A 450 25.60 30.54 -66.74
CA ALA A 450 24.53 30.00 -67.61
C ALA A 450 23.78 28.77 -67.03
N GLY A 451 22.46 28.93 -66.85
CA GLY A 451 21.53 27.88 -66.40
C GLY A 451 20.11 28.42 -66.19
N LEU A 452 19.41 28.73 -67.29
CA LEU A 452 17.96 29.09 -67.26
C LEU A 452 17.08 27.85 -67.08
N GLY A 453 15.86 28.07 -66.58
CA GLY A 453 14.77 27.08 -66.56
C GLY A 453 13.46 27.72 -66.11
N ASP A 454 12.63 28.16 -67.08
CA ASP A 454 11.31 28.77 -66.86
C ASP A 454 10.26 27.79 -66.30
N GLY A 455 9.21 28.33 -65.67
CA GLY A 455 8.01 27.57 -65.27
C GLY A 455 6.91 28.47 -64.71
N VAL A 456 5.88 28.77 -65.51
CA VAL A 456 4.81 29.74 -65.22
C VAL A 456 3.47 29.05 -64.92
N ALA A 457 2.57 29.76 -64.21
CA ALA A 457 1.14 29.47 -63.97
C ALA A 457 0.83 28.45 -62.84
N SER A 458 -0.34 28.48 -62.15
CA SER A 458 -1.61 29.20 -62.36
C SER A 458 -2.48 29.32 -61.09
N GLY A 459 -3.44 30.27 -61.07
CA GLY A 459 -4.65 30.25 -60.21
C GLY A 459 -4.50 30.97 -58.85
N ALA A 460 -5.35 31.93 -58.44
CA ALA A 460 -6.83 31.89 -58.26
C ALA A 460 -7.23 30.86 -57.17
N GLU A 461 -8.01 31.14 -56.12
CA GLU A 461 -8.87 32.28 -55.71
C GLU A 461 -9.02 32.24 -54.16
N SER A 462 -9.55 33.21 -53.40
CA SER A 462 -10.23 34.51 -53.68
C SER A 462 -9.86 35.56 -52.60
N GLY A 463 -10.75 36.52 -52.28
CA GLY A 463 -10.74 37.38 -51.08
C GLY A 463 -12.17 37.62 -50.55
N GLU A 464 -12.34 38.67 -49.73
CA GLU A 464 -13.61 39.16 -49.12
C GLU A 464 -14.27 38.24 -48.07
N ASP A 465 -15.02 38.74 -47.06
CA ASP A 465 -14.94 39.99 -46.28
C ASP A 465 -15.88 39.84 -45.05
N THR A 466 -15.92 40.87 -44.18
CA THR A 466 -17.00 41.27 -43.25
C THR A 466 -16.82 41.15 -41.73
N ALA A 467 -17.09 42.30 -41.10
CA ALA A 467 -17.60 42.54 -39.75
C ALA A 467 -18.54 43.77 -39.86
N PRO A 468 -19.21 44.26 -38.80
CA PRO A 468 -19.61 43.64 -37.53
C PRO A 468 -21.15 43.69 -37.33
N GLY A 469 -21.67 43.21 -36.19
CA GLY A 469 -23.08 43.38 -35.81
C GLY A 469 -23.26 43.52 -34.30
N ALA A 470 -23.84 44.65 -33.87
CA ALA A 470 -24.18 44.91 -32.47
C ALA A 470 -25.61 44.46 -32.12
N GLY A 471 -25.86 44.17 -30.84
CA GLY A 471 -27.19 43.88 -30.31
C GLY A 471 -27.26 44.20 -28.82
N SER A 472 -28.12 45.14 -28.44
CA SER A 472 -28.21 45.76 -27.11
C SER A 472 -29.58 45.60 -26.47
N GLY A 473 -29.64 45.62 -25.13
CA GLY A 473 -30.84 45.88 -24.33
C GLY A 473 -31.34 44.71 -23.47
N ASP A 474 -32.08 44.93 -22.38
CA ASP A 474 -32.23 46.18 -21.61
C ASP A 474 -32.90 45.92 -20.23
N GLY A 475 -32.68 46.81 -19.25
CA GLY A 475 -33.49 47.00 -18.02
C GLY A 475 -33.56 45.88 -16.93
N ALA A 476 -34.11 46.11 -15.73
CA ALA A 476 -34.36 47.35 -14.95
C ALA A 476 -34.81 47.02 -13.49
N ALA A 477 -34.88 48.04 -12.62
CA ALA A 477 -35.44 48.07 -11.23
C ALA A 477 -34.59 47.38 -10.11
N SER A 478 -34.33 47.92 -8.90
CA SER A 478 -34.98 48.89 -7.98
C SER A 478 -36.23 48.35 -7.25
N GLU A 479 -36.55 48.64 -5.97
CA GLU A 479 -35.98 49.55 -4.96
C GLU A 479 -36.47 49.16 -3.51
N ALA A 480 -36.28 50.05 -2.50
CA ALA A 480 -36.70 50.00 -1.08
C ALA A 480 -35.94 49.00 -0.16
N GLY A 481 -35.65 49.25 1.13
CA GLY A 481 -35.84 50.37 2.09
C GLY A 481 -35.50 49.85 3.52
N SER A 482 -35.53 50.57 4.66
CA SER A 482 -35.56 52.00 5.05
C SER A 482 -35.72 52.05 6.60
N GLY A 483 -35.18 52.95 7.44
CA GLY A 483 -34.19 54.06 7.32
C GLY A 483 -33.29 54.02 8.58
N ASP A 484 -33.11 55.01 9.45
CA ASP A 484 -33.31 56.48 9.45
C ASP A 484 -32.50 57.04 10.67
N GLY A 485 -32.03 58.30 10.67
CA GLY A 485 -31.27 58.85 11.81
C GLY A 485 -30.32 60.02 11.50
N ALA A 486 -30.87 61.23 11.52
CA ALA A 486 -30.14 62.50 11.65
C ALA A 486 -29.30 62.54 12.96
N ALA A 487 -28.32 63.43 13.16
CA ALA A 487 -28.21 64.79 12.64
C ALA A 487 -26.77 65.30 12.46
N SER A 488 -26.67 66.44 11.76
CA SER A 488 -25.49 67.26 11.60
C SER A 488 -25.12 68.04 12.87
N ASP A 489 -23.88 68.52 12.97
CA ASP A 489 -23.65 69.96 12.76
C ASP A 489 -22.17 70.34 12.59
N VAL A 490 -21.96 71.49 11.95
CA VAL A 490 -20.69 72.01 11.43
C VAL A 490 -20.28 73.27 12.20
N LYS A 491 -18.98 73.39 12.52
CA LYS A 491 -18.17 74.60 12.84
C LYS A 491 -17.16 74.27 13.96
N SER A 492 -16.00 74.92 14.13
CA SER A 492 -15.16 75.78 13.26
C SER A 492 -13.90 76.18 14.05
N HIS A 493 -12.88 76.71 13.37
CA HIS A 493 -11.75 77.48 13.91
C HIS A 493 -10.58 76.74 14.61
N ASP A 494 -9.44 76.88 13.93
CA ASP A 494 -8.17 77.44 14.40
C ASP A 494 -7.16 76.69 15.28
N ASN A 495 -5.93 76.75 14.74
CA ASN A 495 -4.63 76.54 15.35
C ASN A 495 -4.54 76.78 16.87
N ALA A 496 -4.15 75.73 17.57
CA ALA A 496 -3.20 75.83 18.68
C ALA A 496 -2.28 74.61 18.68
N ALA A 497 -0.99 74.82 18.40
CA ALA A 497 0.02 73.93 18.95
C ALA A 497 0.23 74.34 20.41
N PRO A 498 0.16 73.38 21.34
CA PRO A 498 1.27 73.28 22.27
C PRO A 498 1.73 71.84 22.52
N GLU A 499 3.05 71.73 22.61
CA GLU A 499 3.82 70.87 23.52
C GLU A 499 3.68 69.34 23.49
N ALA A 500 4.85 68.70 23.54
CA ALA A 500 4.98 67.26 23.64
C ALA A 500 4.64 66.77 25.06
N SER A 501 3.50 66.10 25.20
CA SER A 501 3.32 65.08 26.24
C SER A 501 2.40 63.97 25.71
N GLY A 502 2.94 62.76 25.60
CA GLY A 502 2.28 61.67 24.87
C GLY A 502 3.08 60.37 24.92
N ASP A 503 3.77 60.13 26.04
CA ASP A 503 4.43 58.86 26.32
C ASP A 503 3.36 57.79 26.58
N GLY A 504 2.92 57.14 25.49
CA GLY A 504 1.75 56.26 25.48
C GLY A 504 1.69 55.33 24.26
N ALA A 505 2.76 55.26 23.48
CA ALA A 505 2.89 54.25 22.43
C ALA A 505 3.20 52.89 23.07
N ASP A 506 2.16 52.13 23.44
CA ASP A 506 2.31 50.80 24.04
C ASP A 506 3.33 49.97 23.21
N PRO A 507 4.50 49.62 23.76
CA PRO A 507 5.55 48.94 23.00
C PRO A 507 5.07 47.57 22.51
N LYS A 508 4.05 46.97 23.12
CA LYS A 508 3.40 45.75 22.62
C LYS A 508 2.58 46.01 21.35
N ALA A 509 1.90 47.15 21.24
CA ALA A 509 1.19 47.53 20.03
C ALA A 509 2.15 47.82 18.87
N GLY A 510 3.27 48.50 19.15
CA GLY A 510 4.37 48.70 18.18
C GLY A 510 4.96 47.37 17.69
N ALA A 511 5.31 46.47 18.63
CA ALA A 511 5.84 45.14 18.31
C ALA A 511 4.83 44.26 17.55
N ALA A 512 3.54 44.29 17.91
CA ALA A 512 2.48 43.56 17.23
C ALA A 512 2.29 44.05 15.79
N ARG A 513 2.31 45.38 15.57
CA ARG A 513 2.23 46.00 14.23
C ARG A 513 3.47 45.67 13.39
N ALA A 514 4.67 45.69 13.97
CA ALA A 514 5.90 45.27 13.31
C ALA A 514 5.86 43.78 12.90
N ALA A 515 5.40 42.89 13.80
CA ALA A 515 5.23 41.47 13.50
C ALA A 515 4.15 41.22 12.42
N GLN A 516 3.08 42.03 12.38
CA GLN A 516 2.07 41.97 11.33
C GLN A 516 2.60 42.42 9.97
N LEU A 517 3.36 43.52 9.92
CA LEU A 517 4.01 44.00 8.69
C LEU A 517 5.07 42.99 8.19
N ALA A 518 5.83 42.38 9.08
CA ALA A 518 6.76 41.30 8.73
C ALA A 518 6.04 40.09 8.12
N ARG A 519 4.91 39.66 8.70
CA ARG A 519 4.05 38.61 8.14
C ARG A 519 3.47 38.99 6.77
N GLN A 520 3.02 40.24 6.58
CA GLN A 520 2.50 40.72 5.29
C GLN A 520 3.60 40.77 4.21
N ARG A 521 4.79 41.29 4.52
CA ARG A 521 5.95 41.29 3.61
C ARG A 521 6.37 39.87 3.22
N ALA A 522 6.46 38.96 4.18
CA ALA A 522 6.76 37.55 3.93
C ALA A 522 5.68 36.86 3.06
N ALA A 523 4.40 37.19 3.27
CA ALA A 523 3.30 36.67 2.45
C ALA A 523 3.35 37.21 1.01
N MET A 524 3.63 38.50 0.83
CA MET A 524 3.79 39.11 -0.50
C MET A 524 5.00 38.55 -1.25
N GLU A 525 6.16 38.37 -0.61
CA GLU A 525 7.32 37.74 -1.26
C GLU A 525 7.05 36.28 -1.62
N THR A 526 6.39 35.52 -0.74
CA THR A 526 5.93 34.15 -1.05
C THR A 526 4.99 34.13 -2.26
N ALA A 527 4.09 35.12 -2.38
CA ALA A 527 3.19 35.26 -3.52
C ALA A 527 3.93 35.68 -4.80
N ARG A 528 4.95 36.55 -4.71
CA ARG A 528 5.80 36.98 -5.82
C ARG A 528 6.60 35.79 -6.38
N GLN A 529 7.32 35.06 -5.53
CA GLN A 529 8.05 33.86 -5.93
C GLN A 529 7.12 32.78 -6.51
N LYS A 530 5.91 32.61 -5.94
CA LYS A 530 4.90 31.72 -6.52
C LYS A 530 4.54 32.14 -7.95
N ARG A 531 4.22 33.43 -8.19
CA ARG A 531 3.87 33.93 -9.54
C ARG A 531 5.01 33.69 -10.53
N LEU A 532 6.23 34.06 -10.18
CA LEU A 532 7.42 33.89 -11.04
C LEU A 532 7.66 32.41 -11.41
N ARG A 533 7.55 31.51 -10.43
CA ARG A 533 7.73 30.07 -10.63
C ARG A 533 6.60 29.41 -11.42
N ASP A 534 5.38 29.91 -11.27
CA ASP A 534 4.18 29.34 -11.89
C ASP A 534 3.89 29.98 -13.28
N ALA A 535 4.72 30.93 -13.74
CA ALA A 535 4.59 31.64 -15.01
C ALA A 535 5.01 30.84 -16.27
N ASP A 536 5.74 29.73 -16.12
CA ASP A 536 6.18 28.87 -17.24
C ASP A 536 5.11 27.79 -17.55
N PRO A 537 4.44 27.85 -18.73
CA PRO A 537 3.43 26.86 -19.11
C PRO A 537 3.98 25.43 -19.15
N ARG A 538 5.25 25.23 -19.54
CA ARG A 538 5.89 23.91 -19.63
C ARG A 538 6.04 23.28 -18.23
N ARG A 539 6.28 24.09 -17.19
CA ARG A 539 6.28 23.63 -15.78
C ARG A 539 4.89 23.23 -15.29
N THR A 540 3.82 23.91 -15.73
CA THR A 540 2.45 23.52 -15.35
C THR A 540 2.04 22.19 -15.97
N GLY A 541 2.44 21.94 -17.23
CA GLY A 541 2.27 20.66 -17.91
C GLY A 541 2.99 19.53 -17.19
N LEU A 542 4.29 19.71 -16.90
CA LEU A 542 5.10 18.74 -16.16
C LEU A 542 4.47 18.37 -14.82
N ARG A 543 4.03 19.36 -14.03
CA ARG A 543 3.37 19.11 -12.73
C ARG A 543 2.10 18.28 -12.86
N ARG A 544 1.28 18.50 -13.88
CA ARG A 544 0.06 17.71 -14.13
C ARG A 544 0.39 16.26 -14.48
N SER A 545 1.38 16.03 -15.33
CA SER A 545 1.84 14.68 -15.69
C SER A 545 2.39 13.93 -14.49
N VAL A 546 3.27 14.57 -13.71
CA VAL A 546 3.88 13.95 -12.52
C VAL A 546 2.83 13.67 -11.43
N LEU A 547 1.77 14.48 -11.31
CA LEU A 547 0.64 14.19 -10.43
C LEU A 547 -0.21 13.00 -10.91
N ALA A 548 -0.40 12.83 -12.23
CA ALA A 548 -1.09 11.66 -12.78
C ALA A 548 -0.29 10.37 -12.59
N GLU A 549 1.03 10.42 -12.86
CA GLU A 549 1.96 9.30 -12.60
C GLU A 549 1.98 8.93 -11.11
N ALA A 550 2.01 9.92 -10.21
CA ALA A 550 1.89 9.69 -8.77
C ALA A 550 0.55 9.05 -8.39
N GLY A 551 -0.57 9.53 -8.95
CA GLY A 551 -1.91 8.97 -8.69
C GLY A 551 -2.03 7.50 -9.08
N VAL A 552 -1.51 7.09 -10.23
CA VAL A 552 -1.48 5.67 -10.64
C VAL A 552 -0.55 4.86 -9.75
N ALA A 553 0.58 5.42 -9.30
CA ALA A 553 1.45 4.77 -8.33
C ALA A 553 0.74 4.51 -6.98
N VAL A 554 -0.16 5.39 -6.52
CA VAL A 554 -0.99 5.14 -5.33
C VAL A 554 -1.87 3.89 -5.51
N VAL A 555 -2.59 3.81 -6.62
CA VAL A 555 -3.48 2.67 -6.91
C VAL A 555 -2.69 1.37 -7.03
N LEU A 556 -1.52 1.42 -7.70
CA LEU A 556 -0.61 0.29 -7.82
C LEU A 556 -0.05 -0.18 -6.47
N LEU A 557 0.24 0.75 -5.55
CA LEU A 557 0.64 0.42 -4.18
C LEU A 557 -0.50 -0.24 -3.41
N ALA A 558 -1.73 0.31 -3.46
CA ALA A 558 -2.88 -0.28 -2.76
C ALA A 558 -3.17 -1.72 -3.23
N VAL A 559 -3.20 -1.97 -4.55
CA VAL A 559 -3.34 -3.33 -5.10
C VAL A 559 -2.16 -4.22 -4.74
N THR A 560 -0.93 -3.67 -4.71
CA THR A 560 0.24 -4.42 -4.24
C THR A 560 0.11 -4.81 -2.78
N THR A 561 -0.44 -3.95 -1.91
CA THR A 561 -0.63 -4.25 -0.50
C THR A 561 -1.62 -5.39 -0.29
N VAL A 562 -2.76 -5.37 -0.98
CA VAL A 562 -3.72 -6.48 -0.94
C VAL A 562 -3.08 -7.77 -1.47
N LEU A 563 -2.33 -7.72 -2.57
CA LEU A 563 -1.60 -8.87 -3.12
C LEU A 563 -0.54 -9.43 -2.16
N THR A 564 0.13 -8.59 -1.36
CA THR A 564 1.08 -9.03 -0.32
C THR A 564 0.42 -9.56 0.95
N GLN A 565 -0.92 -9.47 1.03
CA GLN A 565 -1.75 -10.04 2.10
C GLN A 565 -2.60 -11.22 1.58
N THR A 566 -2.27 -11.79 0.42
CA THR A 566 -2.92 -13.01 -0.11
C THR A 566 -1.92 -14.14 -0.25
N GLU A 567 -2.36 -15.37 0.07
CA GLU A 567 -1.49 -16.54 0.07
C GLU A 567 -0.91 -16.77 -1.34
N PRO A 568 0.38 -17.14 -1.50
CA PRO A 568 0.95 -17.39 -2.81
C PRO A 568 0.18 -18.48 -3.57
N GLY A 569 -0.12 -18.26 -4.84
CA GLY A 569 -0.94 -19.19 -5.63
C GLY A 569 -0.42 -20.64 -5.73
N ARG A 570 0.90 -20.88 -5.54
CA ARG A 570 1.42 -22.25 -5.38
C ARG A 570 0.92 -22.88 -4.08
N THR A 571 1.00 -22.13 -2.99
CA THR A 571 0.66 -22.57 -1.64
C THR A 571 -0.85 -22.83 -1.52
N GLU A 572 -1.69 -21.97 -2.12
CA GLU A 572 -3.15 -22.16 -2.25
C GLU A 572 -3.47 -23.51 -2.94
N GLN A 573 -2.80 -23.81 -4.06
CA GLN A 573 -2.95 -25.09 -4.78
C GLN A 573 -2.35 -26.30 -4.04
N GLU A 574 -1.24 -26.13 -3.32
CA GLU A 574 -0.64 -27.20 -2.50
C GLU A 574 -1.55 -27.56 -1.30
N ALA A 575 -2.23 -26.58 -0.69
CA ALA A 575 -3.22 -26.81 0.35
C ALA A 575 -4.48 -27.52 -0.19
N GLU A 576 -5.01 -27.09 -1.34
CA GLU A 576 -6.15 -27.74 -2.00
C GLU A 576 -5.81 -29.20 -2.40
N ALA A 577 -4.61 -29.43 -2.93
CA ALA A 577 -4.11 -30.75 -3.26
C ALA A 577 -3.88 -31.62 -2.01
N ALA A 578 -3.45 -31.05 -0.88
CA ALA A 578 -3.29 -31.78 0.38
C ALA A 578 -4.63 -32.21 1.00
N GLY A 579 -5.63 -31.31 1.01
CA GLY A 579 -7.01 -31.65 1.41
C GLY A 579 -7.59 -32.76 0.52
N SER A 580 -7.37 -32.66 -0.79
CA SER A 580 -7.74 -33.70 -1.76
C SER A 580 -6.98 -35.01 -1.52
N ALA A 581 -5.70 -34.96 -1.15
CA ALA A 581 -4.87 -36.13 -0.88
C ALA A 581 -5.36 -36.89 0.36
N SER A 582 -5.69 -36.21 1.46
CA SER A 582 -6.30 -36.82 2.65
C SER A 582 -7.66 -37.47 2.36
N SER A 583 -8.42 -36.97 1.37
CA SER A 583 -9.64 -37.65 0.89
C SER A 583 -9.39 -38.90 0.02
N SER A 584 -8.13 -39.15 -0.39
CA SER A 584 -7.76 -40.16 -1.39
C SER A 584 -6.76 -41.22 -0.92
N ALA A 585 -6.36 -41.20 0.37
CA ALA A 585 -5.48 -42.22 0.94
C ALA A 585 -6.09 -43.63 0.73
N PRO A 586 -5.30 -44.64 0.32
CA PRO A 586 -5.83 -45.93 -0.09
C PRO A 586 -6.50 -46.63 1.08
N ALA A 587 -7.82 -46.81 0.98
CA ALA A 587 -8.64 -47.42 2.02
C ALA A 587 -8.14 -48.82 2.38
N ALA A 588 -7.59 -48.94 3.60
CA ALA A 588 -7.29 -50.21 4.23
C ALA A 588 -8.61 -50.91 4.65
N THR A 589 -9.31 -51.47 3.66
CA THR A 589 -10.42 -52.45 3.81
C THR A 589 -11.34 -52.25 5.01
N GLY A 590 -12.14 -51.18 5.01
CA GLY A 590 -13.17 -50.92 6.02
C GLY A 590 -14.17 -49.86 5.55
N GLN A 591 -15.43 -50.28 5.39
CA GLN A 591 -16.64 -49.56 4.98
C GLN A 591 -16.66 -48.01 5.11
N GLY A 592 -16.95 -47.33 3.98
CA GLY A 592 -17.73 -46.08 3.92
C GLY A 592 -17.07 -44.79 4.43
N THR A 593 -16.66 -43.91 3.51
CA THR A 593 -16.32 -42.51 3.82
C THR A 593 -17.54 -41.77 4.38
N GLY A 594 -17.46 -41.28 5.61
CA GLY A 594 -18.63 -40.86 6.38
C GLY A 594 -19.28 -39.52 6.02
N ALA A 595 -18.63 -38.62 5.28
CA ALA A 595 -19.22 -37.31 5.00
C ALA A 595 -20.47 -37.41 4.10
N VAL A 596 -21.54 -36.67 4.43
CA VAL A 596 -22.79 -36.59 3.66
C VAL A 596 -23.12 -35.15 3.32
N THR A 597 -23.17 -34.84 2.02
CA THR A 597 -23.59 -33.54 1.48
C THR A 597 -25.02 -33.61 0.93
N LEU A 598 -25.90 -32.71 1.38
CA LEU A 598 -27.29 -32.58 0.96
C LEU A 598 -27.60 -31.19 0.38
N THR A 599 -27.55 -31.07 -0.94
CA THR A 599 -28.05 -29.89 -1.67
C THR A 599 -29.56 -29.95 -1.91
N MET A 600 -30.29 -28.86 -1.63
CA MET A 600 -31.74 -28.68 -1.78
C MET A 600 -32.06 -27.27 -2.33
N PRO A 601 -32.85 -27.12 -3.41
CA PRO A 601 -33.34 -25.81 -3.83
C PRO A 601 -34.45 -25.31 -2.89
N PHE A 602 -34.51 -24.00 -2.65
CA PHE A 602 -35.57 -23.36 -1.86
C PHE A 602 -36.19 -22.16 -2.59
N ASP A 603 -37.44 -21.84 -2.24
CA ASP A 603 -38.21 -20.72 -2.77
C ASP A 603 -39.19 -20.23 -1.69
N THR A 604 -38.88 -19.11 -1.04
CA THR A 604 -39.74 -18.47 -0.03
C THR A 604 -40.77 -17.52 -0.63
N GLY A 605 -40.70 -17.25 -1.95
CA GLY A 605 -41.61 -16.35 -2.65
C GLY A 605 -41.32 -14.85 -2.53
N GLY A 606 -40.41 -14.44 -1.64
CA GLY A 606 -40.02 -13.03 -1.42
C GLY A 606 -38.97 -12.48 -2.40
N GLU A 607 -38.61 -11.21 -2.25
CA GLU A 607 -37.47 -10.61 -2.96
C GLU A 607 -36.16 -11.24 -2.46
N ASN A 608 -35.32 -11.73 -3.39
CA ASN A 608 -34.19 -12.65 -3.12
C ASN A 608 -34.59 -13.99 -2.45
N GLY A 609 -35.87 -14.37 -2.50
CA GLY A 609 -36.39 -15.57 -1.83
C GLY A 609 -36.04 -16.92 -2.47
N LYS A 610 -35.25 -16.96 -3.54
CA LYS A 610 -34.91 -18.19 -4.29
C LYS A 610 -33.44 -18.49 -4.15
N GLY A 611 -33.09 -19.76 -3.95
CA GLY A 611 -31.70 -20.15 -3.85
C GLY A 611 -31.51 -21.66 -3.70
N VAL A 612 -30.32 -22.03 -3.25
CA VAL A 612 -29.92 -23.39 -2.93
C VAL A 612 -29.37 -23.40 -1.52
N VAL A 613 -29.81 -24.35 -0.70
CA VAL A 613 -29.22 -24.64 0.60
C VAL A 613 -28.51 -25.99 0.53
N SER A 614 -27.25 -26.02 0.96
CA SER A 614 -26.43 -27.24 1.05
C SER A 614 -26.06 -27.50 2.50
N ILE A 615 -26.24 -28.74 2.96
CA ILE A 615 -25.74 -29.18 4.27
C ILE A 615 -24.58 -30.12 4.05
N ASP A 616 -23.46 -29.89 4.73
CA ASP A 616 -22.39 -30.88 4.88
C ASP A 616 -22.42 -31.42 6.30
N LEU A 617 -22.55 -32.73 6.45
CA LEU A 617 -22.56 -33.42 7.73
C LEU A 617 -21.38 -34.39 7.80
N GLU A 618 -20.45 -34.16 8.73
CA GLU A 618 -19.24 -34.95 8.85
C GLU A 618 -19.08 -35.53 10.27
N PRO A 619 -18.79 -36.83 10.44
CA PRO A 619 -18.67 -37.89 9.43
C PRO A 619 -19.98 -38.70 9.31
N ALA A 620 -21.13 -38.02 9.28
CA ALA A 620 -22.51 -38.54 9.17
C ALA A 620 -22.75 -39.92 9.83
N ARG A 621 -22.35 -40.06 11.09
CA ARG A 621 -22.38 -41.30 11.87
C ARG A 621 -23.24 -41.18 13.12
N VAL A 622 -23.43 -42.31 13.80
CA VAL A 622 -23.90 -42.33 15.18
C VAL A 622 -22.84 -41.72 16.10
N GLY A 623 -23.24 -40.76 16.93
CA GLY A 623 -22.35 -39.96 17.75
C GLY A 623 -22.41 -38.49 17.38
N ASP A 624 -21.34 -37.77 17.73
CA ASP A 624 -21.09 -36.40 17.30
C ASP A 624 -20.86 -36.30 15.80
N ASN A 625 -21.45 -35.25 15.21
CA ASN A 625 -21.18 -34.79 13.86
C ASN A 625 -20.94 -33.27 13.88
N ALA A 626 -20.09 -32.79 12.98
CA ALA A 626 -20.07 -31.38 12.58
C ALA A 626 -21.06 -31.19 11.43
N MET A 627 -21.80 -30.09 11.45
CA MET A 627 -22.76 -29.72 10.41
C MET A 627 -22.47 -28.31 9.92
N HIS A 628 -22.16 -28.15 8.64
CA HIS A 628 -22.13 -26.86 7.97
C HIS A 628 -23.37 -26.70 7.10
N VAL A 629 -23.90 -25.48 7.04
CA VAL A 629 -24.99 -25.12 6.13
C VAL A 629 -24.57 -23.93 5.30
N TYR A 630 -24.69 -24.06 3.98
CA TYR A 630 -24.39 -23.02 3.00
C TYR A 630 -25.68 -22.57 2.31
N VAL A 631 -25.86 -21.27 2.11
CA VAL A 631 -27.03 -20.69 1.44
C VAL A 631 -26.56 -19.81 0.29
N ASP A 632 -26.82 -20.27 -0.92
CA ASP A 632 -26.47 -19.58 -2.16
C ASP A 632 -27.70 -19.02 -2.85
N GLY A 633 -27.56 -17.82 -3.42
CA GLY A 633 -28.53 -17.19 -4.30
C GLY A 633 -28.66 -17.88 -5.65
N PRO A 634 -29.59 -17.43 -6.51
CA PRO A 634 -29.85 -18.04 -7.81
C PRO A 634 -28.73 -17.74 -8.83
N ASP A 635 -27.81 -16.83 -8.50
CA ASP A 635 -26.57 -16.55 -9.24
C ASP A 635 -25.36 -17.35 -8.74
N GLY A 636 -25.55 -18.26 -7.76
CA GLY A 636 -24.50 -19.10 -7.20
C GLY A 636 -23.53 -18.36 -6.29
N ARG A 637 -23.94 -17.22 -5.72
CA ARG A 637 -23.17 -16.49 -4.70
C ARG A 637 -23.74 -16.73 -3.31
N PRO A 638 -22.91 -16.76 -2.25
CA PRO A 638 -23.40 -16.82 -0.87
C PRO A 638 -24.32 -15.64 -0.54
N VAL A 639 -25.48 -15.93 0.06
CA VAL A 639 -26.48 -14.94 0.48
C VAL A 639 -26.69 -15.05 1.98
N ASP A 640 -26.52 -13.93 2.69
CA ASP A 640 -26.86 -13.84 4.11
C ASP A 640 -28.38 -13.77 4.31
N ILE A 641 -28.91 -14.49 5.30
CA ILE A 641 -30.35 -14.59 5.57
C ILE A 641 -30.66 -14.52 7.07
N PRO A 642 -31.82 -13.93 7.46
CA PRO A 642 -32.19 -13.73 8.86
C PRO A 642 -32.20 -14.95 9.79
N GLU A 643 -32.44 -16.17 9.29
CA GLU A 643 -32.40 -17.38 10.12
C GLU A 643 -32.31 -18.68 9.29
N VAL A 644 -31.51 -19.63 9.77
CA VAL A 644 -31.52 -21.04 9.36
C VAL A 644 -31.84 -21.91 10.58
N LYS A 645 -32.72 -22.90 10.41
CA LYS A 645 -32.94 -23.97 11.40
C LYS A 645 -32.86 -25.33 10.71
N VAL A 646 -32.25 -26.31 11.36
CA VAL A 646 -32.18 -27.70 10.86
C VAL A 646 -32.90 -28.62 11.84
N ALA A 647 -33.53 -29.68 11.35
CA ALA A 647 -34.13 -30.73 12.17
C ALA A 647 -33.85 -32.12 11.59
N PHE A 648 -33.56 -33.07 12.47
CA PHE A 648 -33.27 -34.46 12.10
C PHE A 648 -34.36 -35.40 12.62
N THR A 649 -34.98 -36.18 11.73
CA THR A 649 -36.06 -37.13 12.06
C THR A 649 -35.78 -38.52 11.53
N LEU A 650 -35.85 -39.54 12.40
CA LEU A 650 -35.74 -40.96 12.06
C LEU A 650 -37.10 -41.65 12.27
N SER A 651 -37.98 -41.50 11.28
CA SER A 651 -39.37 -42.00 11.33
C SER A 651 -39.48 -43.52 11.57
N ALA A 652 -38.48 -44.30 11.15
CA ALA A 652 -38.44 -45.76 11.36
C ALA A 652 -38.24 -46.17 12.84
N LYS A 653 -38.04 -45.20 13.75
CA LYS A 653 -37.79 -45.38 15.19
C LYS A 653 -38.56 -44.40 16.07
N ASP A 654 -39.57 -43.71 15.51
CA ASP A 654 -40.38 -42.69 16.19
C ASP A 654 -39.52 -41.61 16.89
N LEU A 655 -38.40 -41.22 16.28
CA LEU A 655 -37.38 -40.36 16.89
C LEU A 655 -37.22 -39.06 16.10
N GLY A 656 -37.35 -37.93 16.80
CA GLY A 656 -37.26 -36.58 16.25
C GLY A 656 -38.62 -35.88 16.14
N PRO A 657 -38.68 -34.66 15.60
CA PRO A 657 -37.54 -33.88 15.09
C PRO A 657 -36.55 -33.49 16.20
N LEU A 658 -35.26 -33.73 15.97
CA LEU A 658 -34.17 -33.20 16.80
C LEU A 658 -33.73 -31.85 16.21
N PRO A 659 -34.07 -30.71 16.84
CA PRO A 659 -33.72 -29.40 16.31
C PRO A 659 -32.24 -29.08 16.54
N VAL A 660 -31.60 -28.51 15.52
CA VAL A 660 -30.26 -27.93 15.56
C VAL A 660 -30.35 -26.50 15.07
N VAL A 661 -29.87 -25.56 15.88
CA VAL A 661 -29.76 -24.14 15.53
C VAL A 661 -28.28 -23.86 15.26
N PRO A 662 -27.85 -23.72 14.00
CA PRO A 662 -26.46 -23.46 13.67
C PRO A 662 -26.11 -21.98 13.87
N ASP A 663 -24.90 -21.73 14.36
CA ASP A 663 -24.33 -20.39 14.52
C ASP A 663 -23.97 -19.79 13.15
N HIS A 664 -24.24 -18.50 12.95
CA HIS A 664 -23.82 -17.77 11.74
C HIS A 664 -22.32 -17.48 11.80
N ILE A 665 -21.59 -17.89 10.76
CA ILE A 665 -20.12 -17.75 10.67
C ILE A 665 -19.74 -16.59 9.76
N THR A 666 -20.31 -16.54 8.56
CA THR A 666 -20.07 -15.50 7.54
C THR A 666 -21.19 -15.54 6.51
N THR A 667 -21.26 -14.54 5.61
CA THR A 667 -22.27 -14.44 4.55
C THR A 667 -22.50 -15.78 3.84
N GLY A 668 -23.71 -16.32 3.99
CA GLY A 668 -24.10 -17.58 3.37
C GLY A 668 -23.52 -18.85 4.01
N HIS A 669 -22.96 -18.79 5.23
CA HIS A 669 -22.41 -19.94 5.95
C HIS A 669 -22.78 -19.96 7.45
N TRP A 670 -23.36 -21.08 7.88
CA TRP A 670 -23.69 -21.40 9.28
C TRP A 670 -23.05 -22.72 9.68
N SER A 671 -22.82 -22.93 10.98
CA SER A 671 -22.15 -24.11 11.52
C SER A 671 -22.75 -24.57 12.84
N ALA A 672 -22.83 -25.88 13.07
CA ALA A 672 -23.11 -26.48 14.37
C ALA A 672 -22.13 -27.63 14.64
N SER A 673 -21.46 -27.59 15.77
CA SER A 673 -20.65 -28.71 16.29
C SER A 673 -21.45 -29.50 17.32
N GLY A 674 -21.15 -30.80 17.48
CA GLY A 674 -21.83 -31.66 18.45
C GLY A 674 -23.26 -32.05 18.04
N VAL A 675 -23.53 -32.20 16.74
CA VAL A 675 -24.81 -32.70 16.23
C VAL A 675 -24.93 -34.19 16.53
N GLN A 676 -25.54 -34.48 17.68
CA GLN A 676 -25.69 -35.83 18.23
C GLN A 676 -26.77 -36.61 17.47
N LEU A 677 -26.35 -37.59 16.66
CA LEU A 677 -27.26 -38.55 16.03
C LEU A 677 -27.20 -39.90 16.78
N PRO A 678 -28.28 -40.32 17.48
CA PRO A 678 -28.21 -41.45 18.42
C PRO A 678 -28.26 -42.84 17.79
N MET A 679 -28.68 -42.98 16.53
CA MET A 679 -28.89 -44.29 15.87
C MET A 679 -28.65 -44.24 14.36
N THR A 680 -28.21 -45.37 13.79
CA THR A 680 -28.07 -45.53 12.34
C THR A 680 -29.44 -45.62 11.67
N GLY A 681 -29.51 -45.20 10.41
CA GLY A 681 -30.73 -45.32 9.60
C GLY A 681 -30.85 -44.28 8.50
N ASP A 682 -31.99 -44.30 7.82
CA ASP A 682 -32.36 -43.29 6.83
C ASP A 682 -33.08 -42.15 7.55
N TRP A 683 -32.36 -41.06 7.80
CA TRP A 683 -32.84 -39.86 8.46
C TRP A 683 -33.41 -38.87 7.44
N THR A 684 -34.56 -38.28 7.74
CA THR A 684 -35.05 -37.09 7.06
C THR A 684 -34.42 -35.86 7.72
N ILE A 685 -33.73 -35.05 6.93
CA ILE A 685 -33.14 -33.78 7.37
C ILE A 685 -33.97 -32.65 6.76
N GLU A 686 -34.55 -31.83 7.62
CA GLU A 686 -35.37 -30.67 7.26
C GLU A 686 -34.58 -29.39 7.53
N VAL A 687 -34.57 -28.46 6.58
CA VAL A 687 -33.96 -27.13 6.73
C VAL A 687 -35.03 -26.08 6.51
N THR A 688 -35.24 -25.25 7.52
CA THR A 688 -36.08 -24.06 7.42
C THR A 688 -35.19 -22.86 7.12
N VAL A 689 -35.44 -22.24 5.98
CA VAL A 689 -34.73 -21.09 5.43
C VAL A 689 -35.66 -19.88 5.54
N ARG A 690 -35.28 -18.87 6.33
CA ARG A 690 -36.06 -17.63 6.51
C ARG A 690 -35.33 -16.45 5.87
N THR A 691 -35.91 -15.89 4.81
CA THR A 691 -35.30 -14.79 4.03
C THR A 691 -35.80 -13.41 4.45
N SER A 692 -36.93 -13.31 5.17
CA SER A 692 -37.44 -12.05 5.72
C SER A 692 -38.17 -12.26 7.05
N ASP A 693 -38.79 -11.23 7.62
CA ASP A 693 -39.64 -11.36 8.81
C ASP A 693 -40.95 -12.13 8.55
N ILE A 694 -41.34 -12.31 7.29
CA ILE A 694 -42.59 -13.00 6.89
C ILE A 694 -42.37 -14.18 5.94
N ASP A 695 -41.23 -14.23 5.23
CA ASP A 695 -40.96 -15.22 4.19
C ASP A 695 -40.02 -16.32 4.72
N GLN A 696 -40.56 -17.54 4.87
CA GLN A 696 -39.79 -18.74 5.21
C GLN A 696 -40.29 -19.96 4.42
N VAL A 697 -39.41 -20.94 4.21
CA VAL A 697 -39.74 -22.24 3.64
C VAL A 697 -38.97 -23.35 4.33
N THR A 698 -39.58 -24.51 4.53
CA THR A 698 -38.91 -25.72 5.00
C THR A 698 -38.75 -26.68 3.82
N VAL A 699 -37.51 -27.08 3.55
CA VAL A 699 -37.15 -28.08 2.53
C VAL A 699 -36.56 -29.31 3.22
N SER A 700 -36.76 -30.50 2.66
CA SER A 700 -36.33 -31.75 3.31
C SER A 700 -35.72 -32.75 2.34
N LYS A 701 -34.73 -33.51 2.80
CA LYS A 701 -34.08 -34.57 2.02
C LYS A 701 -33.59 -35.68 2.95
N ASN A 702 -33.60 -36.91 2.45
CA ASN A 702 -33.16 -38.06 3.23
C ASN A 702 -31.65 -38.27 3.09
N ALA A 703 -30.99 -38.59 4.20
CA ALA A 703 -29.61 -39.03 4.29
C ALA A 703 -29.54 -40.34 5.05
N LYS A 704 -28.66 -41.24 4.63
CA LYS A 704 -28.31 -42.41 5.42
C LYS A 704 -27.18 -42.06 6.38
N ILE A 705 -27.38 -42.34 7.67
CA ILE A 705 -26.44 -42.05 8.76
C ILE A 705 -25.91 -43.37 9.32
N GLY A 706 -24.57 -43.49 9.34
CA GLY A 706 -23.79 -44.62 9.87
C GLY A 706 -24.00 -46.00 9.24
#